data_AF-A0A966RIR3-F1
#
_entry.id   AF-A0A966RIR3-F1
#
_cell.length_a   1.000
_cell.length_b   1.000
_cell.length_c   1.000
_cell.angle_alpha   90.00
_cell.angle_beta   90.00
_cell.angle_gamma   90.00
#
_symmetry.space_group_name_H-M   'P 1'
#
loop_
_entity.id
_entity.type
_entity.pdbx_description
1 polymer ?
#
loop_
_entity_poly.entity_id
_entity_poly.type
_entity_poly.pdbx_seq_one_letter_code
_entity_poly.pdbx_strand_id
1 'polypeptide(L)'
;MVYTFPSDYSDPAKRGLKLEAVRLVTANPSTKPFIRIIRPTELGSDGKPTEIILPDGPGSDSLDYVVQVETSMGVSTAPTLTGIATTGTPTVSENTSAKTWTYNWRITAPGNYTITAETSLNGQSSTTARSAKVILRQVVDSSGSDTADDDNDGLTNINETNQKALPTTGNETWSNGDIHIYNATGRTLPTSPDSDGDGLPDGLEVGWRNATSPTKTDIDTNGDGVPNFCGDLDPPLYNALENYPAVPGSTPAGVGTRTNQIAGTVTDPTNPDTDGDGILDGVEDANVNGWTDGDGKLLPLTAGITDYKTARPNAGDWPNNIIDSFETWTETSPTKADSDDDGLLDGYGEDKNFNGFIDGDTNKNRQYDAGEAWTETNPLNKDTDGDGLPDGWEVQFGLDPLDNGTDSYRTAAANDGNPDNGAAGDPDGDGVNNANELAAGTNPKQSDRTGGGGAGEGTIRIGQFTDWNYTDLLALDEYNEGGSQAADVYRSYNDTDNSRDIVAFSFRDGGDTSAGGDGRLYFRIDFLDLAANAWQGEVDAYILIDTGNPAVGEAAVPNEVDIATDMKWEAAVAVYGQDFGSVFIDTQRSNNTENKYQNPNASFGVQSRGFGAPSLNRAAWSSTYDAVEISIDRKDLVDNAGWLGNPNSLNFQVFTTKPNTTGTNTGDIAGRNDIRDTISDDWLASDYGKDQDNIKLNE
;
A
#
# COMPACT_ATOMS: atom_id res chain seq x y z
N MET A 1 -4.45 16.61 41.28
CA MET A 1 -3.53 15.63 41.89
C MET A 1 -2.15 15.90 41.32
N VAL A 2 -1.09 15.87 42.15
CA VAL A 2 0.28 15.97 41.68
C VAL A 2 0.74 14.53 41.44
N TYR A 3 0.82 14.15 40.16
CA TYR A 3 1.31 12.82 39.81
C TYR A 3 2.84 12.87 39.79
N THR A 4 3.44 11.90 40.46
CA THR A 4 4.89 11.74 40.58
C THR A 4 5.23 10.52 39.75
N PHE A 5 5.95 10.71 38.66
CA PHE A 5 6.48 9.61 37.86
C PHE A 5 7.96 9.46 38.22
N PRO A 6 8.31 8.56 39.16
CA PRO A 6 9.71 8.29 39.47
C PRO A 6 10.31 7.49 38.32
N SER A 7 11.36 8.02 37.71
CA SER A 7 12.27 7.21 36.90
C SER A 7 13.56 7.01 37.69
N ASP A 8 13.90 5.75 37.93
CA ASP A 8 15.16 5.36 38.54
C ASP A 8 16.21 5.26 37.44
N TYR A 9 17.22 6.12 37.48
CA TYR A 9 18.38 6.01 36.60
C TYR A 9 19.58 5.47 37.38
N SER A 10 20.08 4.31 36.95
CA SER A 10 21.34 3.74 37.43
C SER A 10 22.47 4.23 36.53
N ASP A 11 23.39 5.05 37.04
CA ASP A 11 24.59 5.45 36.31
C ASP A 11 25.48 4.20 36.06
N PRO A 12 25.68 3.75 34.81
CA PRO A 12 26.45 2.54 34.51
C PRO A 12 27.93 2.67 34.88
N ALA A 13 28.45 3.89 35.00
CA ALA A 13 29.89 4.17 35.15
C ALA A 13 30.35 4.36 36.61
N LYS A 14 29.43 4.46 37.59
CA LYS A 14 29.78 4.60 39.01
C LYS A 14 28.96 3.67 39.90
N ARG A 15 29.61 2.61 40.38
CA ARG A 15 29.08 1.68 41.39
C ARG A 15 28.64 2.42 42.67
N GLY A 16 27.36 2.81 42.74
CA GLY A 16 26.68 3.15 43.99
C GLY A 16 25.85 4.45 44.06
N LEU A 17 25.69 5.22 42.98
CA LEU A 17 24.83 6.44 43.00
C LEU A 17 23.54 6.22 42.21
N LYS A 18 22.39 6.43 42.88
CA LYS A 18 21.04 6.39 42.30
C LYS A 18 20.60 7.83 42.04
N LEU A 19 20.25 8.17 40.80
CA LEU A 19 19.72 9.49 40.45
C LEU A 19 18.21 9.34 40.17
N GLU A 20 17.41 10.13 40.89
CA GLU A 20 15.96 10.20 40.68
C GLU A 20 15.60 11.51 39.97
N ALA A 21 14.89 11.39 38.85
CA ALA A 21 14.22 12.51 38.20
C ALA A 21 12.72 12.46 38.52
N VAL A 22 12.16 13.59 38.94
CA VAL A 22 10.75 13.71 39.29
C VAL A 22 10.09 14.78 38.43
N ARG A 23 9.22 14.35 37.50
CA ARG A 23 8.33 15.27 36.77
C ARG A 23 7.04 15.44 37.56
N LEU A 24 6.76 16.66 38.00
CA LEU A 24 5.52 17.01 38.69
C LEU A 24 4.51 17.53 37.66
N VAL A 25 3.46 16.73 37.39
CA VAL A 25 2.36 17.16 36.53
C VAL A 25 1.17 17.53 37.39
N THR A 26 0.67 18.75 37.24
CA THR A 26 -0.55 19.20 37.94
C THR A 26 -1.74 18.94 37.02
N ALA A 27 -2.41 17.81 37.23
CA ALA A 27 -3.70 17.56 36.61
C ALA A 27 -4.81 18.07 37.55
N ASN A 28 -5.63 19.00 37.07
CA ASN A 28 -6.87 19.34 37.76
C ASN A 28 -7.83 18.14 37.62
N PRO A 29 -8.41 17.63 38.72
CA PRO A 29 -9.41 16.59 38.63
C PRO A 29 -10.55 17.08 37.73
N SER A 30 -10.85 16.33 36.67
CA SER A 30 -12.04 16.62 35.86
C SER A 30 -13.27 16.56 36.76
N THR A 31 -14.13 17.58 36.67
CA THR A 31 -15.43 17.59 37.35
C THR A 31 -16.45 16.72 36.62
N LYS A 32 -16.15 16.32 35.38
CA LYS A 32 -16.95 15.42 34.56
C LYS A 32 -16.35 14.01 34.54
N PRO A 33 -17.15 12.95 34.48
CA PRO A 33 -16.62 11.62 34.24
C PRO A 33 -15.98 11.53 32.85
N PHE A 34 -14.86 10.84 32.74
CA PHE A 34 -14.33 10.40 31.45
C PHE A 34 -15.19 9.26 30.90
N ILE A 35 -15.38 9.23 29.58
CA ILE A 35 -16.02 8.15 28.83
C ILE A 35 -15.41 8.03 27.43
N ARG A 36 -15.20 6.82 26.93
CA ARG A 36 -14.86 6.53 25.52
C ARG A 36 -15.42 5.18 25.09
N ILE A 37 -15.79 5.03 23.82
CA ILE A 37 -16.07 3.72 23.21
C ILE A 37 -14.74 3.17 22.71
N ILE A 38 -14.36 1.96 23.12
CA ILE A 38 -13.11 1.31 22.72
C ILE A 38 -13.34 0.12 21.78
N ARG A 39 -14.58 -0.35 21.67
CA ARG A 39 -15.01 -1.33 20.67
C ARG A 39 -16.45 -1.01 20.23
N PRO A 40 -16.74 -0.84 18.93
CA PRO A 40 -15.77 -0.80 17.82
C PRO A 40 -14.77 0.36 17.97
N THR A 41 -13.62 0.24 17.33
CA THR A 41 -12.66 1.34 17.16
C THR A 41 -13.25 2.39 16.22
N GLU A 42 -12.58 3.54 16.09
CA GLU A 42 -13.02 4.62 15.17
C GLU A 42 -12.63 4.31 13.74
N LEU A 43 -11.41 3.80 13.59
CA LEU A 43 -10.85 3.28 12.36
C LEU A 43 -10.52 1.79 12.56
N GLY A 44 -10.64 1.00 11.50
CA GLY A 44 -10.17 -0.38 11.45
C GLY A 44 -8.64 -0.46 11.53
N SER A 45 -8.09 -1.66 11.37
CA SER A 45 -6.63 -1.87 11.25
C SER A 45 -6.04 -1.29 9.97
N ASP A 46 -6.90 -0.97 9.01
CA ASP A 46 -6.66 -0.41 7.68
C ASP A 46 -6.72 1.13 7.64
N GLY A 47 -6.95 1.80 8.77
CA GLY A 47 -7.09 3.26 8.81
C GLY A 47 -8.41 3.79 8.23
N LYS A 48 -9.27 2.92 7.69
CA LYS A 48 -10.62 3.24 7.22
C LYS A 48 -11.60 3.28 8.38
N PRO A 49 -12.78 3.93 8.27
CA PRO A 49 -13.85 3.80 9.26
C PRO A 49 -14.13 2.33 9.59
N THR A 50 -14.18 1.97 10.87
CA THR A 50 -14.29 0.56 11.27
C THR A 50 -15.51 -0.14 10.65
N GLU A 51 -15.24 -1.18 9.88
CA GLU A 51 -16.23 -2.15 9.45
C GLU A 51 -16.33 -3.29 10.47
N ILE A 52 -17.58 -3.64 10.79
CA ILE A 52 -17.91 -4.80 11.60
C ILE A 52 -18.36 -5.88 10.62
N ILE A 53 -17.41 -6.72 10.26
CA ILE A 53 -17.63 -7.92 9.48
C ILE A 53 -17.89 -9.04 10.48
N LEU A 54 -19.11 -9.56 10.50
CA LEU A 54 -19.42 -10.73 11.31
C LEU A 54 -19.01 -11.98 10.54
N PRO A 55 -18.20 -12.87 11.15
CA PRO A 55 -17.66 -14.04 10.46
C PRO A 55 -18.77 -15.03 10.15
N ASP A 56 -18.59 -15.68 9.01
CA ASP A 56 -19.46 -16.75 8.57
C ASP A 56 -19.11 -18.08 9.23
N GLY A 57 -20.12 -18.79 9.73
CA GLY A 57 -19.90 -20.09 10.36
C GLY A 57 -21.18 -20.91 10.51
N PRO A 58 -21.08 -22.24 10.57
CA PRO A 58 -22.25 -23.11 10.55
C PRO A 58 -23.10 -22.98 11.82
N GLY A 59 -24.40 -22.69 11.64
CA GLY A 59 -25.41 -22.68 12.71
C GLY A 59 -26.24 -21.41 12.75
N SER A 60 -27.19 -21.32 13.70
CA SER A 60 -27.99 -20.11 13.88
C SER A 60 -27.11 -18.90 14.22
N ASP A 61 -27.18 -17.84 13.43
CA ASP A 61 -26.37 -16.63 13.54
C ASP A 61 -26.26 -16.12 14.99
N SER A 62 -25.03 -16.04 15.48
CA SER A 62 -24.73 -15.12 16.57
C SER A 62 -24.48 -13.75 15.96
N LEU A 63 -25.57 -13.01 15.70
CA LEU A 63 -25.53 -11.58 15.38
C LEU A 63 -25.08 -10.72 16.57
N ASP A 64 -24.31 -11.28 17.51
CA ASP A 64 -23.93 -10.62 18.75
C ASP A 64 -22.52 -10.04 18.60
N TYR A 65 -22.43 -8.72 18.53
CA TYR A 65 -21.17 -7.99 18.54
C TYR A 65 -20.88 -7.43 19.94
N VAL A 66 -19.63 -7.48 20.36
CA VAL A 66 -19.21 -6.96 21.67
C VAL A 66 -18.89 -5.48 21.58
N VAL A 67 -19.64 -4.65 22.30
CA VAL A 67 -19.38 -3.21 22.44
C VAL A 67 -18.74 -2.96 23.80
N GLN A 68 -17.61 -2.23 23.82
CA GLN A 68 -16.90 -1.92 25.05
C GLN A 68 -16.79 -0.40 25.25
N VAL A 69 -17.13 0.04 26.47
CA VAL A 69 -17.08 1.44 26.89
C VAL A 69 -16.23 1.57 28.14
N GLU A 70 -15.26 2.46 28.12
CA GLU A 70 -14.49 2.80 29.31
C GLU A 70 -15.03 4.06 29.99
N THR A 71 -14.95 4.08 31.33
CA THR A 71 -15.35 5.23 32.15
C THR A 71 -14.41 5.46 33.33
N SER A 72 -14.52 6.62 33.98
CA SER A 72 -13.87 6.88 35.27
C SER A 72 -14.25 5.88 36.36
N MET A 73 -13.29 5.53 37.24
CA MET A 73 -13.49 4.62 38.39
C MET A 73 -14.65 4.98 39.33
N GLY A 74 -15.03 6.25 39.41
CA GLY A 74 -16.15 6.70 40.26
C GLY A 74 -17.54 6.33 39.73
N VAL A 75 -17.65 5.95 38.46
CA VAL A 75 -18.93 5.61 37.82
C VAL A 75 -19.45 4.28 38.40
N SER A 76 -20.62 4.35 39.04
CA SER A 76 -21.24 3.21 39.72
C SER A 76 -22.32 2.51 38.90
N THR A 77 -22.80 3.14 37.83
CA THR A 77 -23.86 2.63 36.96
C THR A 77 -23.33 2.48 35.54
N ALA A 78 -23.73 1.40 34.86
CA ALA A 78 -23.34 1.17 33.48
C ALA A 78 -23.73 2.38 32.60
N PRO A 79 -22.86 2.82 31.67
CA PRO A 79 -23.21 3.78 30.64
C PRO A 79 -24.50 3.41 29.90
N THR A 80 -25.25 4.41 29.48
CA THR A 80 -26.41 4.22 28.60
C THR A 80 -25.90 4.25 27.17
N LEU A 81 -26.21 3.20 26.39
CA LEU A 81 -25.95 3.16 24.96
C LEU A 81 -27.22 3.48 24.17
N THR A 82 -27.09 4.35 23.18
CA THR A 82 -28.15 4.67 22.19
C THR A 82 -27.60 4.49 20.77
N GLY A 83 -28.50 4.25 19.81
CA GLY A 83 -28.14 3.96 18.41
C GLY A 83 -27.99 2.46 18.08
N ILE A 84 -27.96 1.59 19.09
CA ILE A 84 -27.87 0.12 18.95
C ILE A 84 -28.78 -0.61 19.95
N ALA A 85 -29.11 -1.87 19.65
CA ALA A 85 -29.93 -2.73 20.52
C ALA A 85 -29.05 -3.70 21.32
N THR A 86 -28.90 -3.46 22.62
CA THR A 86 -28.09 -4.34 23.49
C THR A 86 -28.94 -5.43 24.17
N THR A 87 -28.37 -6.62 24.36
CA THR A 87 -28.99 -7.75 25.03
C THR A 87 -28.27 -8.09 26.34
N GLY A 88 -29.02 -8.65 27.30
CA GLY A 88 -28.50 -9.02 28.60
C GLY A 88 -28.18 -7.82 29.52
N THR A 89 -27.42 -8.08 30.58
CA THR A 89 -26.91 -7.04 31.50
C THR A 89 -25.42 -6.83 31.21
N PRO A 90 -24.94 -5.59 31.05
CA PRO A 90 -23.52 -5.34 30.78
C PRO A 90 -22.65 -5.84 31.93
N THR A 91 -21.52 -6.43 31.58
CA THR A 91 -20.50 -6.86 32.57
C THR A 91 -19.47 -5.75 32.76
N VAL A 92 -18.82 -5.72 33.92
CA VAL A 92 -17.82 -4.69 34.24
C VAL A 92 -16.53 -5.33 34.73
N SER A 93 -15.41 -4.86 34.19
CA SER A 93 -14.07 -5.10 34.71
C SER A 93 -13.43 -3.77 35.08
N GLU A 94 -12.52 -3.77 36.05
CA GLU A 94 -11.88 -2.56 36.56
C GLU A 94 -10.37 -2.75 36.59
N ASN A 95 -9.62 -1.75 36.13
CA ASN A 95 -8.17 -1.66 36.34
C ASN A 95 -7.86 -0.53 37.33
N THR A 96 -6.60 -0.10 37.45
CA THR A 96 -6.20 0.94 38.40
C THR A 96 -6.71 2.35 38.03
N SER A 97 -7.20 2.54 36.80
CA SER A 97 -7.47 3.86 36.22
C SER A 97 -8.88 4.03 35.64
N ALA A 98 -9.54 2.95 35.20
CA ALA A 98 -10.83 2.98 34.52
C ALA A 98 -11.66 1.70 34.75
N LYS A 99 -12.97 1.82 34.52
CA LYS A 99 -13.90 0.68 34.40
C LYS A 99 -14.22 0.44 32.93
N THR A 100 -14.14 -0.80 32.49
CA THR A 100 -14.58 -1.26 31.18
C THR A 100 -15.93 -1.95 31.32
N TRP A 101 -16.91 -1.45 30.58
CA TRP A 101 -18.26 -2.00 30.52
C TRP A 101 -18.43 -2.72 29.18
N THR A 102 -18.79 -4.00 29.23
CA THR A 102 -18.95 -4.87 28.06
C THR A 102 -20.43 -5.14 27.84
N TYR A 103 -20.92 -4.77 26.65
CA TYR A 103 -22.29 -4.96 26.18
C TYR A 103 -22.30 -5.97 25.03
N ASN A 104 -23.35 -6.76 24.96
CA ASN A 104 -23.64 -7.54 23.76
C ASN A 104 -24.64 -6.75 22.93
N TRP A 105 -24.25 -6.36 21.72
CA TRP A 105 -25.13 -5.75 20.74
C TRP A 105 -25.66 -6.86 19.83
N ARG A 106 -26.99 -7.04 19.81
CA ARG A 106 -27.63 -7.88 18.80
C ARG A 106 -27.82 -7.05 17.54
N ILE A 107 -26.99 -7.27 16.55
CA ILE A 107 -27.13 -6.74 15.20
C ILE A 107 -28.39 -7.36 14.58
N THR A 108 -29.18 -6.54 13.91
CA THR A 108 -30.46 -6.97 13.30
C THR A 108 -30.57 -6.64 11.83
N ALA A 109 -29.63 -5.87 11.28
CA ALA A 109 -29.53 -5.48 9.89
C ALA A 109 -28.10 -5.02 9.59
N PRO A 110 -27.61 -5.13 8.34
CA PRO A 110 -26.41 -4.46 7.91
C PRO A 110 -26.63 -2.93 7.82
N GLY A 111 -25.55 -2.19 7.58
CA GLY A 111 -25.58 -0.75 7.35
C GLY A 111 -24.80 0.07 8.37
N ASN A 112 -24.95 1.40 8.28
CA ASN A 112 -24.18 2.35 9.08
C ASN A 112 -24.87 2.64 10.43
N TYR A 113 -24.13 2.48 11.51
CA TYR A 113 -24.57 2.71 12.88
C TYR A 113 -23.74 3.80 13.55
N THR A 114 -24.39 4.64 14.36
CA THR A 114 -23.71 5.56 15.28
C THR A 114 -24.02 5.17 16.72
N ILE A 115 -23.05 4.58 17.40
CA ILE A 115 -23.12 4.19 18.80
C ILE A 115 -22.84 5.42 19.65
N THR A 116 -23.81 5.85 20.47
CA THR A 116 -23.61 6.94 21.43
C THR A 116 -23.61 6.38 22.84
N ALA A 117 -22.57 6.70 23.62
CA ALA A 117 -22.43 6.27 25.01
C ALA A 117 -22.49 7.48 25.95
N GLU A 118 -23.34 7.41 26.98
CA GLU A 118 -23.47 8.44 28.01
C GLU A 118 -23.25 7.86 29.41
N THR A 119 -22.52 8.59 30.26
CA THR A 119 -22.39 8.27 31.69
C THR A 119 -22.51 9.51 32.56
N SER A 120 -22.76 9.31 33.86
CA SER A 120 -22.81 10.40 34.84
C SER A 120 -22.07 10.06 36.13
N LEU A 121 -21.48 11.08 36.75
CA LEU A 121 -20.81 11.00 38.05
C LEU A 121 -21.07 12.30 38.81
N ASN A 122 -21.57 12.21 40.05
CA ASN A 122 -21.83 13.36 40.92
C ASN A 122 -22.71 14.46 40.28
N GLY A 123 -23.68 14.08 39.43
CA GLY A 123 -24.61 15.01 38.77
C GLY A 123 -24.02 15.73 37.55
N GLN A 124 -22.86 15.30 37.05
CA GLN A 124 -22.28 15.75 35.77
C GLN A 124 -22.30 14.59 34.77
N SER A 125 -22.73 14.84 33.53
CA SER A 125 -22.76 13.85 32.45
C SER A 125 -21.63 14.05 31.44
N SER A 126 -21.25 12.99 30.73
CA SER A 126 -20.38 13.03 29.55
C SER A 126 -20.85 12.01 28.52
N THR A 127 -20.67 12.37 27.25
CA THR A 127 -21.18 11.63 26.10
C THR A 127 -20.08 11.52 25.04
N THR A 128 -20.04 10.41 24.32
CA THR A 128 -19.16 10.15 23.16
C THR A 128 -19.95 9.39 22.09
N ALA A 129 -19.56 9.51 20.82
CA ALA A 129 -20.16 8.76 19.72
C ALA A 129 -19.08 7.98 18.93
N ARG A 130 -19.48 6.94 18.21
CA ARG A 130 -18.65 6.10 17.35
C ARG A 130 -19.46 5.62 16.14
N SER A 131 -18.97 5.83 14.93
CA SER A 131 -19.58 5.27 13.72
C SER A 131 -19.02 3.88 13.43
N ALA A 132 -19.82 3.00 12.84
CA ALA A 132 -19.39 1.71 12.31
C ALA A 132 -20.31 1.29 11.15
N LYS A 133 -19.75 0.71 10.10
CA LYS A 133 -20.51 0.01 9.04
C LYS A 133 -20.61 -1.46 9.42
N VAL A 134 -21.79 -2.05 9.32
CA VAL A 134 -22.01 -3.48 9.60
C VAL A 134 -22.26 -4.18 8.27
N ILE A 135 -21.48 -5.24 8.04
CA ILE A 135 -21.65 -6.15 6.90
C ILE A 135 -22.04 -7.52 7.48
N LEU A 136 -23.07 -8.12 6.90
CA LEU A 136 -23.51 -9.47 7.25
C LEU A 136 -23.07 -10.42 6.13
N ARG A 137 -22.32 -11.45 6.47
CA ARG A 137 -22.01 -12.58 5.58
C ARG A 137 -22.83 -13.78 6.06
N GLN A 138 -23.36 -14.60 5.14
CA GLN A 138 -24.22 -15.74 5.48
C GLN A 138 -23.75 -17.05 4.82
N VAL A 139 -23.45 -18.06 5.65
CA VAL A 139 -23.30 -19.46 5.25
C VAL A 139 -24.66 -20.10 5.02
N VAL A 140 -24.91 -20.66 3.82
CA VAL A 140 -26.14 -21.40 3.53
C VAL A 140 -25.96 -22.91 3.77
N ASP A 141 -26.99 -23.56 4.34
CA ASP A 141 -26.97 -24.98 4.69
C ASP A 141 -26.88 -25.86 3.42
N SER A 142 -25.77 -26.61 3.28
CA SER A 142 -25.59 -27.51 2.14
C SER A 142 -26.66 -28.60 2.09
N SER A 143 -27.37 -28.74 0.97
CA SER A 143 -28.43 -29.75 0.81
C SER A 143 -27.88 -31.18 0.59
N GLY A 144 -26.55 -31.32 0.54
CA GLY A 144 -25.84 -32.60 0.39
C GLY A 144 -25.90 -33.19 -1.02
N SER A 145 -26.44 -32.44 -1.99
CA SER A 145 -26.44 -32.78 -3.41
C SER A 145 -25.42 -31.92 -4.15
N ASP A 146 -24.38 -32.54 -4.69
CA ASP A 146 -23.24 -31.91 -5.38
C ASP A 146 -23.58 -31.27 -6.74
N THR A 147 -24.84 -30.89 -6.96
CA THR A 147 -25.29 -30.19 -8.19
C THR A 147 -26.25 -29.05 -7.87
N ALA A 148 -26.41 -28.75 -6.58
CA ALA A 148 -27.12 -27.56 -6.14
C ALA A 148 -26.18 -26.35 -6.24
N ASP A 149 -26.78 -25.18 -6.21
CA ASP A 149 -26.17 -23.89 -5.93
C ASP A 149 -26.72 -23.55 -4.54
N ASP A 150 -26.00 -23.97 -3.50
CA ASP A 150 -26.54 -23.97 -2.14
C ASP A 150 -26.57 -22.55 -1.55
N ASP A 151 -25.61 -21.70 -1.86
CA ASP A 151 -25.54 -20.28 -1.47
C ASP A 151 -26.23 -19.32 -2.45
N ASN A 152 -26.57 -19.76 -3.65
CA ASN A 152 -27.30 -19.02 -4.69
C ASN A 152 -26.48 -17.89 -5.36
N ASP A 153 -25.16 -17.97 -5.33
CA ASP A 153 -24.25 -17.00 -5.96
C ASP A 153 -24.24 -17.09 -7.51
N GLY A 154 -24.75 -18.20 -8.04
CA GLY A 154 -24.79 -18.49 -9.47
C GLY A 154 -23.81 -19.58 -9.91
N LEU A 155 -22.85 -19.96 -9.07
CA LEU A 155 -22.03 -21.15 -9.24
C LEU A 155 -22.80 -22.38 -8.72
N THR A 156 -22.16 -23.54 -8.79
CA THR A 156 -22.77 -24.75 -8.23
C THR A 156 -21.70 -25.42 -7.42
N ASN A 157 -22.09 -26.14 -6.38
CA ASN A 157 -21.13 -26.74 -5.45
C ASN A 157 -20.02 -27.55 -6.15
N ILE A 158 -20.35 -28.22 -7.26
CA ILE A 158 -19.37 -28.97 -8.07
C ILE A 158 -18.38 -28.06 -8.79
N ASN A 159 -18.81 -26.90 -9.30
CA ASN A 159 -17.94 -25.92 -9.91
C ASN A 159 -17.09 -25.21 -8.86
N GLU A 160 -17.62 -25.02 -7.65
CA GLU A 160 -16.92 -24.32 -6.57
C GLU A 160 -15.84 -25.20 -5.93
N THR A 161 -16.12 -26.50 -5.70
CA THR A 161 -15.17 -27.42 -5.04
C THR A 161 -14.22 -28.18 -5.95
N ASN A 162 -14.61 -28.46 -7.20
CA ASN A 162 -13.87 -29.38 -8.05
C ASN A 162 -13.26 -28.67 -9.25
N GLN A 163 -11.93 -28.63 -9.29
CA GLN A 163 -11.19 -28.23 -10.48
C GLN A 163 -11.63 -29.06 -11.69
N LYS A 164 -11.95 -28.38 -12.78
CA LYS A 164 -12.34 -28.97 -14.05
C LYS A 164 -11.24 -28.77 -15.06
N ALA A 165 -10.90 -29.81 -15.82
CA ALA A 165 -9.93 -29.71 -16.91
C ALA A 165 -10.59 -29.23 -18.22
N LEU A 166 -9.82 -28.57 -19.09
CA LEU A 166 -10.26 -28.20 -20.44
C LEU A 166 -10.71 -29.45 -21.24
N PRO A 167 -11.68 -29.31 -22.16
CA PRO A 167 -12.11 -30.42 -23.00
C PRO A 167 -10.94 -31.05 -23.78
N THR A 168 -10.92 -32.38 -23.88
CA THR A 168 -9.89 -33.11 -24.63
C THR A 168 -10.03 -33.01 -26.16
N THR A 169 -10.95 -32.17 -26.64
CA THR A 169 -11.10 -31.85 -28.06
C THR A 169 -9.93 -30.99 -28.55
N GLY A 170 -9.87 -30.70 -29.86
CA GLY A 170 -8.87 -29.77 -30.36
C GLY A 170 -9.06 -28.39 -29.71
N ASN A 171 -7.97 -27.76 -29.26
CA ASN A 171 -8.00 -26.44 -28.63
C ASN A 171 -8.74 -25.38 -29.49
N GLU A 172 -8.64 -25.48 -30.81
CA GLU A 172 -9.37 -24.63 -31.77
C GLU A 172 -10.91 -24.78 -31.75
N THR A 173 -11.43 -25.77 -31.02
CA THR A 173 -12.87 -26.04 -30.87
C THR A 173 -13.41 -25.72 -29.49
N TRP A 174 -12.56 -25.25 -28.57
CA TRP A 174 -13.01 -24.79 -27.27
C TRP A 174 -13.86 -23.52 -27.44
N SER A 175 -14.98 -23.48 -26.74
CA SER A 175 -15.77 -22.27 -26.59
C SER A 175 -15.18 -21.38 -25.49
N ASN A 176 -15.58 -20.10 -25.48
CA ASN A 176 -15.31 -19.18 -24.39
C ASN A 176 -15.73 -19.79 -23.04
N GLY A 177 -16.92 -20.39 -23.02
CA GLY A 177 -17.45 -21.06 -21.83
C GLY A 177 -16.58 -22.22 -21.35
N ASP A 178 -15.98 -23.02 -22.24
CA ASP A 178 -15.10 -24.12 -21.82
C ASP A 178 -13.84 -23.62 -21.10
N ILE A 179 -13.27 -22.51 -21.60
CA ILE A 179 -12.04 -21.90 -21.07
C ILE A 179 -12.31 -21.18 -19.76
N HIS A 180 -13.37 -20.37 -19.74
CA HIS A 180 -13.86 -19.69 -18.56
C HIS A 180 -14.10 -20.69 -17.42
N ILE A 181 -14.92 -21.72 -17.66
CA ILE A 181 -15.28 -22.70 -16.63
C ILE A 181 -14.01 -23.38 -16.10
N TYR A 182 -13.05 -23.67 -16.97
CA TYR A 182 -11.79 -24.27 -16.56
C TYR A 182 -11.01 -23.40 -15.56
N ASN A 183 -10.94 -22.09 -15.76
CA ASN A 183 -10.22 -21.17 -14.88
C ASN A 183 -10.97 -20.89 -13.57
N ALA A 184 -12.30 -20.84 -13.60
CA ALA A 184 -13.13 -20.49 -12.44
C ALA A 184 -13.29 -21.65 -11.43
N THR A 185 -13.29 -22.90 -11.90
CA THR A 185 -13.70 -24.03 -11.03
C THR A 185 -12.69 -24.40 -9.94
N GLY A 186 -13.20 -24.78 -8.76
CA GLY A 186 -12.39 -25.22 -7.64
C GLY A 186 -11.80 -24.07 -6.82
N ARG A 187 -12.34 -22.86 -6.97
CA ARG A 187 -11.82 -21.63 -6.34
C ARG A 187 -12.62 -21.20 -5.11
N THR A 188 -13.92 -21.42 -5.09
CA THR A 188 -14.83 -20.77 -4.12
C THR A 188 -15.44 -21.73 -3.10
N LEU A 189 -16.15 -21.19 -2.11
CA LEU A 189 -16.79 -21.93 -1.04
C LEU A 189 -18.28 -22.20 -1.36
N PRO A 190 -18.72 -23.48 -1.51
CA PRO A 190 -20.12 -23.88 -1.82
C PRO A 190 -21.25 -23.46 -0.90
N THR A 191 -20.90 -22.67 0.10
CA THR A 191 -21.81 -22.27 1.16
C THR A 191 -21.69 -20.79 1.45
N SER A 192 -20.81 -20.06 0.77
CA SER A 192 -20.58 -18.63 0.96
C SER A 192 -20.80 -17.96 -0.39
N PRO A 193 -21.83 -17.12 -0.56
CA PRO A 193 -22.07 -16.50 -1.86
C PRO A 193 -21.02 -15.46 -2.28
N ASP A 194 -20.13 -15.11 -1.36
CA ASP A 194 -19.03 -14.16 -1.46
C ASP A 194 -17.94 -14.70 -0.50
N SER A 195 -16.93 -15.36 -1.07
CA SER A 195 -16.00 -16.24 -0.35
C SER A 195 -14.94 -15.48 0.42
N ASP A 196 -14.45 -14.36 -0.11
CA ASP A 196 -13.52 -13.46 0.59
C ASP A 196 -14.21 -12.27 1.27
N GLY A 197 -15.42 -11.95 0.82
CA GLY A 197 -16.36 -11.04 1.42
C GLY A 197 -16.08 -9.56 1.17
N ASP A 198 -15.45 -9.26 0.05
CA ASP A 198 -15.22 -7.89 -0.44
C ASP A 198 -16.53 -7.17 -0.85
N GLY A 199 -17.63 -7.91 -1.00
CA GLY A 199 -18.94 -7.43 -1.40
C GLY A 199 -19.34 -7.79 -2.84
N LEU A 200 -18.50 -8.54 -3.57
CA LEU A 200 -18.82 -9.11 -4.87
C LEU A 200 -19.20 -10.59 -4.73
N PRO A 201 -20.29 -11.05 -5.35
CA PRO A 201 -20.58 -12.48 -5.34
C PRO A 201 -19.56 -13.27 -6.16
N ASP A 202 -19.13 -14.43 -5.66
CA ASP A 202 -18.20 -15.36 -6.29
C ASP A 202 -18.50 -15.62 -7.78
N GLY A 203 -19.79 -15.80 -8.09
CA GLY A 203 -20.28 -15.98 -9.45
C GLY A 203 -20.04 -14.77 -10.36
N LEU A 204 -20.11 -13.54 -9.86
CA LEU A 204 -19.81 -12.32 -10.61
C LEU A 204 -18.31 -12.20 -10.89
N GLU A 205 -17.50 -12.38 -9.87
CA GLU A 205 -16.04 -12.23 -9.91
C GLU A 205 -15.38 -13.14 -10.95
N VAL A 206 -15.86 -14.38 -11.04
CA VAL A 206 -15.37 -15.31 -12.06
C VAL A 206 -15.99 -15.08 -13.43
N GLY A 207 -17.05 -14.28 -13.52
CA GLY A 207 -17.77 -13.89 -14.74
C GLY A 207 -18.92 -14.83 -15.15
N TRP A 208 -19.67 -15.37 -14.21
CA TRP A 208 -20.64 -16.44 -14.48
C TRP A 208 -22.00 -15.94 -14.98
N ARG A 209 -22.29 -16.13 -16.28
CA ARG A 209 -23.54 -15.67 -16.92
C ARG A 209 -24.84 -16.43 -16.55
N ASN A 210 -24.77 -17.73 -16.19
CA ASN A 210 -25.95 -18.60 -16.20
C ASN A 210 -26.16 -19.36 -14.88
N ALA A 211 -27.14 -18.92 -14.10
CA ALA A 211 -27.65 -19.62 -12.93
C ALA A 211 -28.18 -21.03 -13.25
N THR A 212 -28.11 -21.91 -12.26
CA THR A 212 -28.77 -23.22 -12.32
C THR A 212 -30.18 -23.16 -11.73
N SER A 213 -30.96 -24.23 -11.90
CA SER A 213 -32.37 -24.26 -11.43
C SER A 213 -32.62 -24.03 -9.92
N PRO A 214 -31.68 -24.23 -8.98
CA PRO A 214 -31.84 -23.84 -7.57
C PRO A 214 -31.66 -22.35 -7.27
N THR A 215 -30.89 -21.60 -8.06
CA THR A 215 -30.53 -20.19 -7.80
C THR A 215 -31.77 -19.28 -7.73
N LYS A 216 -31.86 -18.45 -6.70
CA LYS A 216 -32.97 -17.49 -6.52
C LYS A 216 -32.53 -16.06 -6.84
N THR A 217 -32.74 -15.66 -8.09
CA THR A 217 -32.19 -14.44 -8.69
C THR A 217 -32.79 -13.10 -8.24
N ASP A 218 -33.75 -13.12 -7.32
CA ASP A 218 -34.52 -11.96 -6.89
C ASP A 218 -34.53 -11.76 -5.37
N ILE A 219 -33.71 -12.55 -4.66
CA ILE A 219 -33.55 -12.50 -3.21
C ILE A 219 -32.11 -12.10 -2.96
N ASP A 220 -31.86 -11.27 -1.97
CA ASP A 220 -30.54 -11.02 -1.39
C ASP A 220 -30.49 -11.82 -0.08
N THR A 221 -29.75 -12.93 -0.06
CA THR A 221 -29.73 -13.87 1.08
C THR A 221 -28.82 -13.34 2.19
N ASN A 222 -27.63 -12.85 1.88
CA ASN A 222 -26.66 -12.33 2.85
C ASN A 222 -27.00 -10.90 3.33
N GLY A 223 -27.87 -10.18 2.62
CA GLY A 223 -28.36 -8.85 2.98
C GLY A 223 -27.40 -7.72 2.59
N ASP A 224 -26.44 -7.96 1.70
CA ASP A 224 -25.42 -6.98 1.29
C ASP A 224 -25.95 -5.90 0.32
N GLY A 225 -27.18 -6.07 -0.19
CA GLY A 225 -27.82 -5.19 -1.16
C GLY A 225 -27.78 -5.71 -2.59
N VAL A 226 -27.09 -6.82 -2.85
CA VAL A 226 -26.95 -7.50 -4.14
C VAL A 226 -27.82 -8.77 -4.12
N PRO A 227 -28.72 -8.97 -5.10
CA PRO A 227 -29.46 -10.23 -5.19
C PRO A 227 -28.51 -11.41 -5.38
N ASN A 228 -28.77 -12.53 -4.70
CA ASN A 228 -28.22 -13.84 -5.05
C ASN A 228 -28.44 -14.02 -6.54
N PHE A 229 -27.38 -14.30 -7.30
CA PHE A 229 -27.29 -14.07 -8.74
C PHE A 229 -27.20 -12.60 -9.14
N CYS A 230 -25.99 -12.05 -9.02
CA CYS A 230 -25.48 -11.10 -9.99
C CYS A 230 -24.66 -11.87 -11.03
N GLY A 231 -25.33 -12.42 -12.04
CA GLY A 231 -24.60 -13.02 -13.15
C GLY A 231 -23.88 -11.93 -13.93
N ASP A 232 -22.59 -12.10 -14.16
CA ASP A 232 -21.83 -11.19 -15.00
C ASP A 232 -22.54 -11.03 -16.35
N LEU A 233 -22.96 -9.80 -16.63
CA LEU A 233 -23.69 -9.47 -17.83
C LEU A 233 -22.80 -9.58 -19.07
N ASP A 234 -21.49 -9.58 -18.89
CA ASP A 234 -20.45 -9.60 -19.90
C ASP A 234 -19.10 -10.24 -19.45
N PRO A 235 -19.03 -11.58 -19.37
CA PRO A 235 -17.91 -12.34 -18.84
C PRO A 235 -16.64 -12.17 -19.64
N PRO A 236 -15.49 -12.50 -19.03
CA PRO A 236 -14.20 -12.46 -19.70
C PRO A 236 -14.26 -13.22 -21.03
N LEU A 237 -13.79 -12.54 -22.06
CA LEU A 237 -13.67 -13.10 -23.39
C LEU A 237 -12.25 -13.60 -23.57
N TYR A 238 -12.16 -14.88 -23.85
CA TYR A 238 -10.94 -15.57 -24.20
C TYR A 238 -10.78 -15.61 -25.71
N ASN A 239 -9.54 -15.86 -26.16
CA ASN A 239 -9.15 -15.95 -27.56
C ASN A 239 -9.67 -17.22 -28.26
N ALA A 240 -10.96 -17.50 -28.13
CA ALA A 240 -11.67 -18.59 -28.77
C ALA A 240 -12.02 -18.26 -30.21
N LEU A 241 -12.10 -19.28 -31.07
CA LEU A 241 -12.35 -19.09 -32.50
C LEU A 241 -13.75 -18.50 -32.78
N GLU A 242 -14.70 -18.70 -31.87
CA GLU A 242 -16.05 -18.13 -31.95
C GLU A 242 -16.07 -16.60 -31.78
N ASN A 243 -15.07 -16.03 -31.10
CA ASN A 243 -14.91 -14.60 -30.90
C ASN A 243 -14.22 -13.93 -32.11
N TYR A 244 -13.51 -14.68 -32.94
CA TYR A 244 -12.87 -14.16 -34.14
C TYR A 244 -13.85 -13.99 -35.31
N PRO A 245 -13.83 -12.86 -36.05
CA PRO A 245 -13.04 -11.63 -35.87
C PRO A 245 -13.83 -10.50 -35.17
N ALA A 246 -14.83 -10.85 -34.35
CA ALA A 246 -15.79 -9.90 -33.80
C ALA A 246 -15.22 -9.09 -32.63
N VAL A 247 -14.33 -9.71 -31.85
CA VAL A 247 -13.66 -9.13 -30.67
C VAL A 247 -12.25 -8.70 -31.07
N PRO A 248 -11.82 -7.45 -30.78
CA PRO A 248 -10.43 -7.03 -30.93
C PRO A 248 -9.46 -7.97 -30.20
N GLY A 249 -8.22 -8.09 -30.69
CA GLY A 249 -7.23 -9.01 -30.09
C GLY A 249 -7.44 -10.50 -30.39
N SER A 250 -8.65 -10.94 -30.78
CA SER A 250 -8.89 -12.33 -31.18
C SER A 250 -8.13 -12.72 -32.45
N THR A 251 -7.62 -13.96 -32.49
CA THR A 251 -6.77 -14.46 -33.58
C THR A 251 -7.43 -15.57 -34.40
N PRO A 252 -7.14 -15.69 -35.71
CA PRO A 252 -7.60 -16.81 -36.54
C PRO A 252 -7.12 -18.18 -36.03
N ALA A 253 -7.72 -19.25 -36.54
CA ALA A 253 -7.33 -20.63 -36.24
C ALA A 253 -5.82 -20.88 -36.44
N GLY A 254 -5.18 -21.58 -35.49
CA GLY A 254 -3.75 -21.93 -35.54
C GLY A 254 -2.78 -20.79 -35.21
N VAL A 255 -3.28 -19.66 -34.68
CA VAL A 255 -2.47 -18.51 -34.23
C VAL A 255 -2.85 -18.18 -32.79
N GLY A 256 -1.88 -18.01 -31.90
CA GLY A 256 -2.10 -17.64 -30.50
C GLY A 256 -2.63 -18.77 -29.61
N THR A 257 -2.70 -18.51 -28.31
CA THR A 257 -3.22 -19.44 -27.30
C THR A 257 -4.69 -19.17 -27.05
N ARG A 258 -5.50 -20.24 -26.92
CA ARG A 258 -6.95 -20.13 -26.74
C ARG A 258 -7.38 -19.78 -25.33
N THR A 259 -6.54 -20.04 -24.34
CA THR A 259 -6.75 -19.68 -22.93
C THR A 259 -6.35 -18.25 -22.59
N ASN A 260 -5.91 -17.44 -23.57
CA ASN A 260 -5.60 -16.03 -23.31
C ASN A 260 -6.91 -15.25 -23.22
N GLN A 261 -7.14 -14.58 -22.10
CA GLN A 261 -8.15 -13.53 -21.98
C GLN A 261 -7.74 -12.36 -22.88
N ILE A 262 -8.70 -11.80 -23.59
CA ILE A 262 -8.50 -10.71 -24.57
C ILE A 262 -9.40 -9.50 -24.30
N ALA A 263 -10.40 -9.66 -23.43
CA ALA A 263 -11.33 -8.62 -23.02
C ALA A 263 -12.06 -9.05 -21.73
N GLY A 264 -12.55 -8.06 -20.97
CA GLY A 264 -13.26 -8.22 -19.70
C GLY A 264 -12.32 -8.48 -18.53
N THR A 265 -12.84 -8.39 -17.32
CA THR A 265 -12.09 -8.58 -16.06
C THR A 265 -12.55 -9.84 -15.33
N VAL A 266 -11.69 -10.34 -14.45
CA VAL A 266 -12.00 -11.36 -13.45
C VAL A 266 -11.25 -10.98 -12.20
N THR A 267 -11.95 -10.91 -11.09
CA THR A 267 -11.35 -10.81 -9.78
C THR A 267 -11.15 -12.23 -9.22
N ASP A 268 -10.27 -12.36 -8.23
CA ASP A 268 -10.05 -13.61 -7.54
C ASP A 268 -11.01 -13.69 -6.35
N PRO A 269 -12.05 -14.56 -6.41
CA PRO A 269 -13.08 -14.66 -5.38
C PRO A 269 -12.61 -15.21 -4.03
N THR A 270 -11.30 -15.37 -3.87
CA THR A 270 -10.66 -15.77 -2.61
C THR A 270 -9.70 -14.73 -2.08
N ASN A 271 -9.56 -13.62 -2.78
CA ASN A 271 -8.67 -12.53 -2.46
C ASN A 271 -9.41 -11.20 -2.65
N PRO A 272 -9.78 -10.52 -1.56
CA PRO A 272 -10.70 -9.38 -1.60
C PRO A 272 -10.11 -8.10 -2.22
N ASP A 273 -8.87 -8.16 -2.71
CA ASP A 273 -8.07 -7.09 -3.31
C ASP A 273 -7.14 -7.77 -4.34
N THR A 274 -7.65 -7.95 -5.56
CA THR A 274 -7.06 -8.85 -6.57
C THR A 274 -5.69 -8.38 -7.07
N ASP A 275 -5.46 -7.06 -7.15
CA ASP A 275 -4.19 -6.49 -7.60
C ASP A 275 -3.26 -6.02 -6.47
N GLY A 276 -3.75 -5.98 -5.24
CA GLY A 276 -2.96 -5.77 -4.03
C GLY A 276 -2.65 -4.30 -3.74
N ASP A 277 -3.46 -3.37 -4.22
CA ASP A 277 -3.26 -1.94 -4.05
C ASP A 277 -3.91 -1.36 -2.77
N GLY A 278 -4.73 -2.16 -2.08
CA GLY A 278 -5.39 -1.81 -0.81
C GLY A 278 -6.82 -1.29 -0.94
N ILE A 279 -7.30 -0.96 -2.15
CA ILE A 279 -8.72 -0.84 -2.46
C ILE A 279 -9.27 -2.27 -2.64
N LEU A 280 -10.51 -2.51 -2.18
CA LEU A 280 -11.10 -3.85 -2.31
C LEU A 280 -11.81 -3.96 -3.66
N ASP A 281 -11.83 -5.14 -4.27
CA ASP A 281 -12.43 -5.34 -5.60
C ASP A 281 -13.89 -4.83 -5.65
N GLY A 282 -14.69 -5.12 -4.63
CA GLY A 282 -16.06 -4.61 -4.51
C GLY A 282 -16.22 -3.10 -4.25
N VAL A 283 -15.15 -2.39 -3.90
CA VAL A 283 -15.11 -0.91 -3.88
C VAL A 283 -14.81 -0.37 -5.26
N GLU A 284 -13.98 -1.06 -6.03
CA GLU A 284 -13.58 -0.66 -7.37
C GLU A 284 -14.65 -0.99 -8.40
N ASP A 285 -15.29 -2.16 -8.33
CA ASP A 285 -16.50 -2.50 -9.08
C ASP A 285 -17.76 -2.12 -8.28
N ALA A 286 -17.88 -0.84 -7.91
CA ALA A 286 -19.00 -0.36 -7.10
C ALA A 286 -20.37 -0.52 -7.78
N ASN A 287 -20.38 -0.65 -9.11
CA ASN A 287 -21.58 -0.85 -9.89
C ASN A 287 -21.97 -2.34 -10.05
N VAL A 288 -21.08 -3.26 -9.63
CA VAL A 288 -21.31 -4.70 -9.48
C VAL A 288 -21.68 -5.34 -10.82
N ASN A 289 -21.01 -4.92 -11.90
CA ASN A 289 -21.26 -5.43 -13.25
C ASN A 289 -20.17 -6.38 -13.73
N GLY A 290 -19.11 -6.61 -12.95
CA GLY A 290 -17.97 -7.46 -13.31
C GLY A 290 -17.06 -6.81 -14.35
N TRP A 291 -17.23 -5.51 -14.62
CA TRP A 291 -16.53 -4.75 -15.65
C TRP A 291 -15.78 -3.57 -15.08
N THR A 292 -14.47 -3.55 -15.31
CA THR A 292 -13.70 -2.29 -15.30
C THR A 292 -13.92 -1.55 -16.62
N ASP A 293 -15.09 -0.93 -16.79
CA ASP A 293 -15.43 -0.27 -18.07
C ASP A 293 -15.31 1.24 -18.07
N GLY A 294 -14.97 1.85 -16.91
CA GLY A 294 -14.58 3.25 -16.86
C GLY A 294 -15.62 4.23 -17.42
N ASP A 295 -16.84 3.78 -17.71
CA ASP A 295 -17.88 4.60 -18.32
C ASP A 295 -19.21 4.46 -17.58
N GLY A 296 -19.30 3.50 -16.64
CA GLY A 296 -20.46 3.23 -15.79
C GLY A 296 -21.71 2.93 -16.61
N LYS A 297 -21.56 2.61 -17.90
CA LYS A 297 -22.70 2.35 -18.77
C LYS A 297 -23.04 0.89 -18.68
N LEU A 298 -24.27 0.64 -18.24
CA LEU A 298 -24.92 -0.64 -18.47
C LEU A 298 -24.84 -0.99 -19.96
N LEU A 299 -24.07 -2.02 -20.29
CA LEU A 299 -24.13 -2.65 -21.59
C LEU A 299 -25.55 -3.18 -21.84
N PRO A 300 -25.97 -3.27 -23.12
CA PRO A 300 -27.30 -3.78 -23.43
C PRO A 300 -27.44 -5.23 -22.96
N LEU A 301 -28.10 -5.40 -21.81
CA LEU A 301 -28.44 -6.58 -21.00
C LEU A 301 -29.02 -7.81 -21.74
N THR A 302 -29.12 -7.76 -23.06
CA THR A 302 -29.71 -8.78 -23.93
C THR A 302 -28.85 -9.10 -25.14
N ALA A 303 -27.65 -8.53 -25.26
CA ALA A 303 -26.75 -8.78 -26.36
C ALA A 303 -26.15 -10.20 -26.25
N GLY A 304 -26.61 -11.13 -27.08
CA GLY A 304 -25.93 -12.41 -27.27
C GLY A 304 -24.68 -12.27 -28.15
N ILE A 305 -23.96 -13.37 -28.36
CA ILE A 305 -22.77 -13.47 -29.23
C ILE A 305 -22.98 -12.83 -30.64
N THR A 306 -24.22 -12.82 -31.13
CA THR A 306 -24.58 -12.24 -32.44
C THR A 306 -24.65 -10.71 -32.41
N ASP A 307 -24.91 -10.12 -31.24
CA ASP A 307 -25.19 -8.70 -31.02
C ASP A 307 -23.91 -7.88 -30.81
N TYR A 308 -22.78 -8.51 -30.46
CA TYR A 308 -21.43 -7.90 -30.45
C TYR A 308 -21.02 -7.27 -31.79
N LYS A 309 -21.71 -7.63 -32.88
CA LYS A 309 -21.53 -7.05 -34.22
C LYS A 309 -22.32 -5.76 -34.46
N THR A 310 -23.39 -5.49 -33.71
CA THR A 310 -24.37 -4.44 -34.05
C THR A 310 -24.86 -3.56 -32.89
N ALA A 311 -24.62 -3.92 -31.62
CA ALA A 311 -25.17 -3.24 -30.45
C ALA A 311 -24.30 -2.10 -29.87
N ARG A 312 -23.29 -1.62 -30.61
CA ARG A 312 -22.24 -0.76 -30.04
C ARG A 312 -22.66 0.71 -29.88
N PRO A 313 -22.45 1.33 -28.70
CA PRO A 313 -22.59 2.77 -28.51
C PRO A 313 -21.57 3.57 -29.33
N ASN A 314 -20.32 3.09 -29.46
CA ASN A 314 -19.28 3.65 -30.34
C ASN A 314 -18.30 2.57 -30.86
N ALA A 315 -17.50 2.91 -31.88
CA ALA A 315 -16.38 2.09 -32.31
C ALA A 315 -15.15 2.45 -31.45
N GLY A 316 -15.05 1.89 -30.24
CA GLY A 316 -14.01 2.24 -29.26
C GLY A 316 -14.11 1.40 -27.99
N ASP A 317 -15.28 1.38 -27.34
CA ASP A 317 -15.61 0.68 -26.08
C ASP A 317 -15.51 -0.86 -26.13
N TRP A 318 -14.34 -1.42 -26.43
CA TRP A 318 -14.09 -2.83 -26.11
C TRP A 318 -13.30 -2.87 -24.81
N PRO A 319 -13.83 -3.54 -23.77
CA PRO A 319 -13.02 -3.82 -22.58
C PRO A 319 -11.77 -4.53 -23.06
N ASN A 320 -10.63 -3.93 -22.85
CA ASN A 320 -9.33 -4.41 -23.30
C ASN A 320 -8.31 -4.37 -22.16
N ASN A 321 -8.79 -4.20 -20.93
CA ASN A 321 -8.02 -4.00 -19.69
C ASN A 321 -7.06 -2.82 -19.78
N ILE A 322 -7.41 -1.83 -20.61
CA ILE A 322 -6.65 -0.59 -20.82
C ILE A 322 -7.64 0.55 -20.80
N ILE A 323 -7.35 1.56 -19.97
CA ILE A 323 -8.11 2.80 -19.95
C ILE A 323 -7.83 3.60 -21.23
N ASP A 324 -8.84 3.81 -22.05
CA ASP A 324 -8.72 4.65 -23.23
C ASP A 324 -9.00 6.12 -22.88
N SER A 325 -8.21 7.05 -23.42
CA SER A 325 -8.30 8.51 -23.19
C SER A 325 -9.65 9.19 -23.46
N PHE A 326 -10.66 8.48 -23.97
CA PHE A 326 -12.00 9.00 -24.27
C PHE A 326 -13.10 8.44 -23.35
N GLU A 327 -12.76 7.54 -22.43
CA GLU A 327 -13.66 6.99 -21.41
C GLU A 327 -13.87 8.02 -20.28
N THR A 328 -14.96 7.90 -19.51
CA THR A 328 -15.35 8.90 -18.49
C THR A 328 -15.56 8.19 -17.16
N TRP A 329 -14.48 8.09 -16.39
CA TRP A 329 -14.32 7.13 -15.30
C TRP A 329 -14.94 7.57 -13.97
N THR A 330 -15.45 6.60 -13.20
CA THR A 330 -15.88 6.79 -11.80
C THR A 330 -15.26 5.81 -10.81
N GLU A 331 -14.57 4.76 -11.28
CA GLU A 331 -14.18 3.54 -10.56
C GLU A 331 -12.76 3.15 -10.96
N THR A 332 -11.92 2.63 -10.05
CA THR A 332 -10.57 2.12 -10.36
C THR A 332 -10.62 0.68 -10.88
N SER A 333 -9.47 0.15 -11.28
CA SER A 333 -9.36 -1.17 -11.89
C SER A 333 -8.97 -2.22 -10.86
N PRO A 334 -9.86 -3.16 -10.44
CA PRO A 334 -9.57 -4.23 -9.47
C PRO A 334 -8.58 -5.30 -9.96
N THR A 335 -7.92 -5.09 -11.09
CA THR A 335 -6.93 -6.02 -11.64
C THR A 335 -5.67 -5.30 -12.09
N LYS A 336 -5.53 -4.02 -11.73
CA LYS A 336 -4.44 -3.13 -12.10
C LYS A 336 -4.26 -2.05 -11.03
N ALA A 337 -3.30 -2.31 -10.15
CA ALA A 337 -2.94 -1.48 -8.98
C ALA A 337 -2.57 0.00 -9.26
N ASP A 338 -2.40 0.38 -10.52
CA ASP A 338 -2.15 1.76 -10.98
C ASP A 338 -3.01 1.91 -12.25
N SER A 339 -4.25 2.34 -12.08
CA SER A 339 -5.28 2.39 -13.11
C SER A 339 -4.87 3.28 -14.26
N ASP A 340 -4.23 4.41 -13.99
CA ASP A 340 -3.88 5.38 -15.01
C ASP A 340 -2.45 5.27 -15.55
N ASP A 341 -1.58 4.40 -15.02
CA ASP A 341 -0.16 4.21 -15.38
C ASP A 341 0.67 5.51 -15.29
N ASP A 342 0.59 6.25 -14.19
CA ASP A 342 1.47 7.38 -13.92
C ASP A 342 2.62 7.06 -12.96
N GLY A 343 2.56 5.88 -12.35
CA GLY A 343 3.54 5.36 -11.41
C GLY A 343 3.21 5.55 -9.94
N LEU A 344 2.05 6.11 -9.61
CA LEU A 344 1.45 6.13 -8.28
C LEU A 344 0.35 5.05 -8.20
N LEU A 345 0.32 4.27 -7.13
CA LEU A 345 -0.71 3.24 -6.97
C LEU A 345 -2.07 3.86 -6.60
N ASP A 346 -3.17 3.30 -7.12
CA ASP A 346 -4.52 3.82 -6.89
C ASP A 346 -4.81 3.82 -5.39
N GLY A 347 -4.57 2.68 -4.75
CA GLY A 347 -4.46 2.58 -3.29
C GLY A 347 -3.05 2.86 -2.78
N TYR A 348 -2.93 3.26 -1.50
CA TYR A 348 -1.70 3.71 -0.81
C TYR A 348 -1.04 5.00 -1.35
N GLY A 349 -1.10 5.26 -2.65
CA GLY A 349 -0.58 6.45 -3.31
C GLY A 349 -1.61 7.57 -3.35
N GLU A 350 -2.75 7.28 -3.98
CA GLU A 350 -3.78 8.28 -4.32
C GLU A 350 -4.97 8.24 -3.37
N ASP A 351 -5.71 7.14 -3.30
CA ASP A 351 -6.79 6.90 -2.34
C ASP A 351 -6.25 6.23 -1.07
N LYS A 352 -5.75 7.04 -0.14
CA LYS A 352 -5.06 6.56 1.07
C LYS A 352 -5.99 5.98 2.12
N ASN A 353 -7.29 6.22 1.97
CA ASN A 353 -8.32 5.68 2.84
C ASN A 353 -9.12 4.56 2.15
N PHE A 354 -8.75 4.23 0.91
CA PHE A 354 -9.25 3.16 0.05
C PHE A 354 -10.77 3.00 0.07
N ASN A 355 -11.48 4.12 -0.07
CA ASN A 355 -12.93 4.19 -0.05
C ASN A 355 -13.55 4.39 -1.45
N GLY A 356 -12.72 4.46 -2.49
CA GLY A 356 -13.08 4.68 -3.88
C GLY A 356 -13.40 6.15 -4.22
N PHE A 357 -13.14 7.11 -3.33
CA PHE A 357 -13.44 8.53 -3.51
C PHE A 357 -12.22 9.40 -3.19
N ILE A 358 -12.04 10.44 -4.00
CA ILE A 358 -11.03 11.48 -3.77
C ILE A 358 -11.43 12.31 -2.55
N ASP A 359 -10.61 12.30 -1.50
CA ASP A 359 -10.87 13.12 -0.31
C ASP A 359 -10.84 14.61 -0.66
N GLY A 360 -11.95 15.29 -0.36
CA GLY A 360 -12.12 16.72 -0.61
C GLY A 360 -12.98 17.04 -1.84
N ASP A 361 -13.22 16.07 -2.72
CA ASP A 361 -14.26 16.15 -3.75
C ASP A 361 -15.63 16.06 -3.06
N THR A 362 -16.30 17.20 -2.93
CA THR A 362 -17.52 17.32 -2.14
C THR A 362 -18.73 16.72 -2.87
N ASN A 363 -18.68 16.70 -4.19
CA ASN A 363 -19.80 16.31 -5.02
C ASN A 363 -19.61 14.93 -5.68
N LYS A 364 -18.40 14.35 -5.58
CA LYS A 364 -18.01 13.02 -6.02
C LYS A 364 -18.09 12.86 -7.54
N ASN A 365 -17.72 13.90 -8.28
CA ASN A 365 -17.66 13.87 -9.74
C ASN A 365 -16.25 13.68 -10.30
N ARG A 366 -15.23 13.53 -9.43
CA ARG A 366 -13.81 13.43 -9.78
C ARG A 366 -13.29 14.59 -10.63
N GLN A 367 -13.88 15.77 -10.47
CA GLN A 367 -13.47 17.01 -11.15
C GLN A 367 -13.36 18.11 -10.12
N TYR A 368 -12.17 18.70 -9.99
CA TYR A 368 -11.96 19.78 -9.04
C TYR A 368 -12.88 20.98 -9.34
N ASP A 369 -13.71 21.34 -8.36
CA ASP A 369 -14.53 22.53 -8.39
C ASP A 369 -13.95 23.66 -7.51
N ALA A 370 -14.07 24.90 -7.98
CA ALA A 370 -13.62 26.05 -7.22
C ALA A 370 -14.32 26.13 -5.85
N GLY A 371 -13.54 25.97 -4.77
CA GLY A 371 -14.02 25.95 -3.40
C GLY A 371 -13.94 24.57 -2.71
N GLU A 372 -13.57 23.53 -3.45
CA GLU A 372 -13.14 22.26 -2.90
C GLU A 372 -11.71 22.34 -2.35
N ALA A 373 -11.31 21.32 -1.59
CA ALA A 373 -9.96 21.24 -1.03
C ALA A 373 -9.57 19.76 -1.00
N TRP A 374 -8.96 19.31 -2.09
CA TRP A 374 -8.56 17.93 -2.30
C TRP A 374 -7.32 17.61 -1.45
N THR A 375 -7.26 16.41 -0.88
CA THR A 375 -6.05 15.94 -0.15
C THR A 375 -5.30 14.84 -0.89
N GLU A 376 -5.90 14.34 -1.96
CA GLU A 376 -5.52 13.17 -2.75
C GLU A 376 -5.61 13.51 -4.24
N THR A 377 -4.81 12.83 -5.05
CA THR A 377 -4.88 12.88 -6.52
C THR A 377 -6.01 11.98 -7.02
N ASN A 378 -6.30 12.04 -8.31
CA ASN A 378 -7.32 11.21 -8.92
C ASN A 378 -6.69 9.99 -9.59
N PRO A 379 -6.96 8.75 -9.12
CA PRO A 379 -6.37 7.52 -9.67
C PRO A 379 -6.66 7.19 -11.14
N LEU A 380 -7.46 8.03 -11.76
CA LEU A 380 -7.96 7.87 -13.12
C LEU A 380 -7.47 9.01 -14.02
N ASN A 381 -6.52 9.81 -13.53
CA ASN A 381 -5.97 10.96 -14.20
C ASN A 381 -4.52 11.21 -13.79
N LYS A 382 -3.61 10.71 -14.63
CA LYS A 382 -2.14 10.80 -14.50
C LYS A 382 -1.55 12.18 -14.15
N ASP A 383 -2.31 13.26 -14.33
CA ASP A 383 -1.91 14.66 -14.12
C ASP A 383 -3.12 15.39 -13.54
N THR A 384 -3.28 15.30 -12.22
CA THR A 384 -4.49 15.74 -11.51
C THR A 384 -4.70 17.24 -11.62
N ASP A 385 -3.63 18.03 -11.50
CA ASP A 385 -3.70 19.48 -11.52
C ASP A 385 -3.62 20.11 -12.92
N GLY A 386 -3.28 19.31 -13.93
CA GLY A 386 -3.40 19.59 -15.36
C GLY A 386 -2.27 20.46 -15.91
N ASP A 387 -1.08 20.39 -15.33
CA ASP A 387 0.05 21.24 -15.69
C ASP A 387 1.03 20.62 -16.69
N GLY A 388 0.89 19.32 -16.94
CA GLY A 388 1.70 18.51 -17.84
C GLY A 388 2.79 17.68 -17.15
N LEU A 389 2.88 17.67 -15.83
CA LEU A 389 3.70 16.77 -15.02
C LEU A 389 2.83 15.61 -14.51
N PRO A 390 3.30 14.35 -14.56
CA PRO A 390 2.54 13.24 -13.99
C PRO A 390 2.58 13.20 -12.46
N ASP A 391 1.48 12.85 -11.80
CA ASP A 391 1.37 12.90 -10.32
C ASP A 391 2.42 11.99 -9.67
N GLY A 392 2.57 10.76 -10.17
CA GLY A 392 3.59 9.81 -9.73
C GLY A 392 5.03 10.36 -9.86
N TRP A 393 5.33 11.10 -10.94
CA TRP A 393 6.64 11.74 -11.14
C TRP A 393 6.85 12.88 -10.14
N GLU A 394 5.84 13.71 -9.92
CA GLU A 394 5.89 14.81 -8.97
C GLU A 394 6.11 14.31 -7.55
N VAL A 395 5.37 13.29 -7.12
CA VAL A 395 5.55 12.63 -5.82
C VAL A 395 6.96 12.06 -5.69
N GLN A 396 7.47 11.38 -6.72
CA GLN A 396 8.82 10.82 -6.75
C GLN A 396 9.90 11.89 -6.49
N PHE A 397 9.78 13.08 -7.11
CA PHE A 397 10.72 14.18 -6.94
C PHE A 397 10.34 15.16 -5.81
N GLY A 398 9.30 14.83 -5.04
CA GLY A 398 8.80 15.56 -3.89
C GLY A 398 8.20 16.93 -4.24
N LEU A 399 7.75 17.12 -5.48
CA LEU A 399 6.83 18.20 -5.85
C LEU A 399 5.43 17.86 -5.29
N ASP A 400 4.48 18.76 -5.50
CA ASP A 400 3.12 18.58 -5.00
C ASP A 400 2.17 18.36 -6.20
N PRO A 401 1.63 17.15 -6.40
CA PRO A 401 0.80 16.79 -7.58
C PRO A 401 -0.60 17.41 -7.59
N LEU A 402 -0.86 18.33 -6.64
CA LEU A 402 -2.10 19.07 -6.52
C LEU A 402 -1.84 20.58 -6.66
N ASP A 403 -0.71 20.99 -7.23
CA ASP A 403 -0.26 22.38 -7.33
C ASP A 403 0.48 22.67 -8.65
N ASN A 404 -0.30 23.11 -9.65
CA ASN A 404 0.19 23.47 -10.99
C ASN A 404 1.07 24.73 -11.04
N GLY A 405 1.52 25.21 -9.88
CA GLY A 405 2.33 26.39 -9.68
C GLY A 405 1.59 27.72 -9.79
N THR A 406 0.30 27.70 -10.14
CA THR A 406 -0.58 28.86 -10.07
C THR A 406 -1.61 28.70 -8.95
N ASP A 407 -2.22 27.54 -8.83
CA ASP A 407 -3.30 27.23 -7.88
C ASP A 407 -3.07 25.86 -7.25
N SER A 408 -3.27 25.75 -5.94
CA SER A 408 -3.14 24.48 -5.22
C SER A 408 -4.53 23.93 -4.89
N TYR A 409 -4.88 22.76 -5.41
CA TYR A 409 -6.13 22.05 -5.10
C TYR A 409 -6.24 21.63 -3.64
N ARG A 410 -5.14 21.67 -2.87
CA ARG A 410 -5.13 21.44 -1.42
C ARG A 410 -5.90 22.49 -0.62
N THR A 411 -6.24 23.63 -1.23
CA THR A 411 -7.01 24.66 -0.55
C THR A 411 -8.13 25.20 -1.43
N ALA A 412 -9.18 25.69 -0.77
CA ALA A 412 -10.30 26.34 -1.44
C ALA A 412 -9.96 27.77 -1.95
N ALA A 413 -8.76 28.28 -1.68
CA ALA A 413 -8.34 29.61 -2.10
C ALA A 413 -7.75 29.54 -3.52
N ALA A 414 -8.16 30.47 -4.38
CA ALA A 414 -7.64 30.52 -5.74
C ALA A 414 -6.33 31.33 -5.83
N ASN A 415 -5.45 30.92 -6.73
CA ASN A 415 -4.12 31.49 -7.04
C ASN A 415 -3.16 31.49 -5.83
N ASP A 416 -3.15 30.42 -5.07
CA ASP A 416 -2.27 30.25 -3.91
C ASP A 416 -1.18 29.17 -4.11
N GLY A 417 -1.04 28.67 -5.33
CA GLY A 417 -0.04 27.68 -5.70
C GLY A 417 1.39 28.18 -5.58
N ASN A 418 2.32 27.25 -5.42
CA ASN A 418 3.76 27.49 -5.37
C ASN A 418 4.36 27.31 -6.76
N PRO A 419 4.88 28.37 -7.41
CA PRO A 419 5.43 28.28 -8.77
C PRO A 419 6.52 27.23 -8.98
N ASP A 420 7.19 26.79 -7.92
CA ASP A 420 8.23 25.75 -7.98
C ASP A 420 7.64 24.35 -8.26
N ASN A 421 6.38 24.09 -7.88
CA ASN A 421 5.74 22.80 -8.11
C ASN A 421 5.35 22.64 -9.58
N GLY A 422 4.81 23.71 -10.19
CA GLY A 422 4.29 23.60 -11.55
C GLY A 422 5.34 23.36 -12.65
N ALA A 423 4.90 22.95 -13.84
CA ALA A 423 5.69 22.66 -15.04
C ALA A 423 6.69 23.76 -15.46
N ALA A 424 6.41 25.03 -15.12
CA ALA A 424 7.27 26.18 -15.38
C ALA A 424 8.23 26.52 -14.23
N GLY A 425 8.13 25.82 -13.11
CA GLY A 425 8.99 25.92 -11.94
C GLY A 425 10.42 25.50 -12.23
N ASP A 426 11.34 26.07 -11.47
CA ASP A 426 12.78 25.78 -11.50
C ASP A 426 13.25 25.75 -10.03
N PRO A 427 12.88 24.69 -9.27
CA PRO A 427 13.13 24.62 -7.83
C PRO A 427 14.61 24.72 -7.45
N ASP A 428 15.51 24.30 -8.31
CA ASP A 428 16.95 24.33 -8.07
C ASP A 428 17.67 25.59 -8.62
N GLY A 429 17.00 26.34 -9.50
CA GLY A 429 17.45 27.63 -10.03
C GLY A 429 18.53 27.53 -11.11
N ASP A 430 18.65 26.41 -11.80
CA ASP A 430 19.70 26.20 -12.80
C ASP A 430 19.35 26.72 -14.21
N GLY A 431 18.07 27.01 -14.42
CA GLY A 431 17.49 27.53 -15.65
C GLY A 431 16.89 26.48 -16.59
N VAL A 432 16.80 25.22 -16.17
CA VAL A 432 15.90 24.18 -16.70
C VAL A 432 14.65 24.17 -15.82
N ASN A 433 13.49 23.91 -16.39
CA ASN A 433 12.23 23.86 -15.63
C ASN A 433 11.71 22.43 -15.58
N ASN A 434 10.81 22.15 -14.63
CA ASN A 434 10.26 20.82 -14.36
C ASN A 434 9.81 20.08 -15.65
N ALA A 435 9.11 20.75 -16.57
CA ALA A 435 8.66 20.12 -17.82
C ALA A 435 9.81 19.69 -18.75
N ASN A 436 10.91 20.45 -18.80
CA ASN A 436 12.09 20.06 -19.57
C ASN A 436 12.88 18.96 -18.86
N GLU A 437 12.84 18.92 -17.54
CA GLU A 437 13.51 17.89 -16.73
C GLU A 437 12.79 16.56 -16.83
N LEU A 438 11.45 16.55 -16.74
CA LEU A 438 10.62 15.40 -17.06
C LEU A 438 10.96 14.84 -18.46
N ALA A 439 11.00 15.70 -19.48
CA ALA A 439 11.33 15.29 -20.84
C ALA A 439 12.78 14.81 -21.01
N ALA A 440 13.70 15.26 -20.15
CA ALA A 440 15.10 14.86 -20.14
C ALA A 440 15.37 13.66 -19.22
N GLY A 441 14.42 13.27 -18.37
CA GLY A 441 14.63 12.32 -17.28
C GLY A 441 15.60 12.83 -16.22
N THR A 442 15.66 14.15 -15.99
CA THR A 442 16.51 14.79 -14.96
C THR A 442 15.68 15.23 -13.75
N ASN A 443 16.34 15.66 -12.67
CA ASN A 443 15.70 15.87 -11.37
C ASN A 443 15.42 17.37 -11.13
N PRO A 444 14.16 17.78 -10.90
CA PRO A 444 13.75 19.18 -10.75
C PRO A 444 14.31 19.93 -9.54
N LYS A 445 14.97 19.20 -8.64
CA LYS A 445 15.58 19.77 -7.44
C LYS A 445 17.10 19.70 -7.47
N GLN A 446 17.71 19.37 -8.62
CA GLN A 446 19.15 19.19 -8.74
C GLN A 446 19.76 19.76 -10.04
N SER A 447 20.52 20.84 -9.89
CA SER A 447 21.12 21.58 -11.01
C SER A 447 21.92 20.72 -12.01
N ASP A 448 21.52 20.76 -13.27
CA ASP A 448 22.11 20.14 -14.46
C ASP A 448 23.20 21.01 -15.13
N ARG A 449 23.34 22.28 -14.72
CA ARG A 449 24.28 23.24 -15.34
C ARG A 449 25.76 23.01 -14.97
N THR A 450 26.43 22.08 -15.66
CA THR A 450 27.91 21.97 -15.63
C THR A 450 28.58 22.19 -16.99
N GLY A 451 28.65 23.45 -17.42
CA GLY A 451 29.57 23.88 -18.47
C GLY A 451 30.97 24.16 -17.91
N GLY A 452 31.76 23.13 -17.59
CA GLY A 452 33.11 23.37 -17.05
C GLY A 452 34.01 22.20 -16.63
N GLY A 453 33.75 20.94 -17.03
CA GLY A 453 34.78 19.89 -16.93
C GLY A 453 34.25 18.48 -16.65
N GLY A 454 33.85 17.75 -17.70
CA GLY A 454 33.50 16.33 -17.62
C GLY A 454 32.20 16.06 -16.85
N ALA A 455 31.61 14.89 -17.11
CA ALA A 455 30.82 14.23 -16.07
C ALA A 455 31.69 14.21 -14.80
N GLY A 456 31.29 14.95 -13.79
CA GLY A 456 32.18 15.36 -12.71
C GLY A 456 31.38 15.68 -11.47
N GLU A 457 31.37 14.70 -10.57
CA GLU A 457 31.21 14.80 -9.12
C GLU A 457 31.05 16.24 -8.63
N GLY A 458 29.91 16.54 -8.00
CA GLY A 458 29.67 17.83 -7.35
C GLY A 458 30.81 18.21 -6.40
N THR A 459 30.86 19.46 -5.93
CA THR A 459 31.90 19.90 -4.97
C THR A 459 31.81 19.11 -3.65
N ILE A 460 32.54 18.00 -3.60
CA ILE A 460 32.50 16.93 -2.58
C ILE A 460 32.65 17.48 -1.17
N ARG A 461 31.77 17.03 -0.25
CA ARG A 461 32.15 16.45 1.06
C ARG A 461 30.96 15.85 1.82
N ILE A 462 30.97 14.52 1.92
CA ILE A 462 31.16 13.85 3.23
C ILE A 462 32.58 13.29 3.24
N GLY A 463 33.22 13.17 4.41
CA GLY A 463 34.58 12.64 4.57
C GLY A 463 35.65 13.17 3.59
N GLN A 464 35.94 12.36 2.58
CA GLN A 464 36.69 12.66 1.35
C GLN A 464 36.70 11.45 0.39
N PHE A 465 35.80 10.46 0.56
CA PHE A 465 35.89 9.09 0.01
C PHE A 465 37.15 8.31 0.39
N THR A 466 38.09 8.94 1.11
CA THR A 466 39.44 8.42 1.37
C THR A 466 39.80 8.39 2.84
N ASP A 467 38.89 8.81 3.71
CA ASP A 467 39.02 8.80 5.17
C ASP A 467 38.42 7.55 5.83
N TRP A 468 37.89 6.61 5.04
CA TRP A 468 37.43 5.30 5.49
C TRP A 468 38.59 4.36 5.77
N ASN A 469 38.46 3.57 6.83
CA ASN A 469 39.49 2.63 7.26
C ASN A 469 38.91 1.21 7.40
N TYR A 470 39.77 0.20 7.45
CA TYR A 470 39.35 -1.21 7.50
C TYR A 470 38.51 -1.58 8.74
N THR A 471 38.48 -0.75 9.79
CA THR A 471 37.63 -0.96 10.97
C THR A 471 36.23 -0.38 10.81
N ASP A 472 36.00 0.45 9.78
CA ASP A 472 34.67 0.94 9.41
C ASP A 472 33.96 -0.04 8.46
N LEU A 473 34.72 -0.92 7.78
CA LEU A 473 34.19 -1.93 6.85
C LEU A 473 33.43 -3.02 7.61
N LEU A 474 32.14 -3.19 7.30
CA LEU A 474 31.28 -4.19 7.92
C LEU A 474 31.15 -5.45 7.06
N ALA A 475 31.00 -5.30 5.75
CA ALA A 475 30.78 -6.39 4.83
C ALA A 475 31.50 -6.17 3.49
N LEU A 476 31.91 -7.27 2.86
CA LEU A 476 32.45 -7.33 1.51
C LEU A 476 31.65 -8.35 0.72
N ASP A 477 31.31 -8.02 -0.52
CA ASP A 477 30.73 -8.97 -1.47
C ASP A 477 31.79 -9.83 -2.15
N GLU A 478 31.56 -11.14 -2.14
CA GLU A 478 32.50 -12.13 -2.65
C GLU A 478 32.32 -12.29 -4.15
N TYR A 479 33.18 -11.61 -4.91
CA TYR A 479 33.20 -11.67 -6.38
C TYR A 479 33.16 -13.11 -6.95
N ASN A 480 32.11 -13.45 -7.70
CA ASN A 480 31.91 -14.75 -8.35
C ASN A 480 31.40 -14.58 -9.80
N GLU A 481 32.32 -14.66 -10.78
CA GLU A 481 31.98 -14.63 -12.21
C GLU A 481 31.13 -15.83 -12.66
N GLY A 482 29.82 -15.62 -12.83
CA GLY A 482 28.93 -16.54 -13.52
C GLY A 482 28.08 -15.80 -14.56
N GLY A 483 27.96 -16.36 -15.77
CA GLY A 483 27.12 -15.79 -16.83
C GLY A 483 25.61 -16.05 -16.64
N SER A 484 25.12 -16.05 -15.42
CA SER A 484 23.73 -16.32 -15.03
C SER A 484 23.29 -15.35 -13.93
N GLN A 485 21.99 -15.12 -13.76
CA GLN A 485 21.39 -14.28 -12.68
C GLN A 485 21.69 -14.75 -11.23
N ALA A 486 22.51 -15.79 -11.07
CA ALA A 486 22.94 -16.37 -9.80
C ALA A 486 24.44 -16.10 -9.51
N ALA A 487 24.97 -15.00 -10.05
CA ALA A 487 26.36 -14.57 -9.93
C ALA A 487 26.41 -13.05 -9.74
N ASP A 488 27.43 -12.53 -9.03
CA ASP A 488 27.42 -11.16 -8.49
C ASP A 488 27.58 -10.03 -9.50
N VAL A 489 27.71 -10.35 -10.79
CA VAL A 489 27.73 -9.34 -11.85
C VAL A 489 26.48 -9.43 -12.69
N TYR A 490 25.49 -8.58 -12.40
CA TYR A 490 24.27 -8.51 -13.18
C TYR A 490 24.50 -7.72 -14.47
N ARG A 491 24.66 -8.45 -15.59
CA ARG A 491 24.71 -7.87 -16.94
C ARG A 491 23.39 -8.11 -17.65
N SER A 492 22.44 -7.19 -17.55
CA SER A 492 21.38 -7.12 -18.55
C SER A 492 21.89 -6.39 -19.81
N TYR A 493 21.04 -6.18 -20.80
CA TYR A 493 21.35 -5.84 -22.18
C TYR A 493 21.96 -4.43 -22.41
N ASN A 494 22.41 -3.72 -21.36
CA ASN A 494 23.05 -2.39 -21.46
C ASN A 494 24.41 -2.34 -20.74
N ASP A 495 25.09 -1.18 -20.84
CA ASP A 495 26.47 -0.98 -20.35
C ASP A 495 26.53 -0.41 -18.90
N THR A 496 25.39 -0.22 -18.21
CA THR A 496 25.30 0.43 -16.88
C THR A 496 24.75 -0.49 -15.78
N ASP A 497 24.31 -1.69 -16.12
CA ASP A 497 23.63 -2.58 -15.17
C ASP A 497 24.48 -2.99 -13.95
N ASN A 498 25.80 -3.06 -14.12
CA ASN A 498 26.75 -3.38 -13.05
C ASN A 498 26.88 -2.24 -12.00
N SER A 499 26.37 -1.03 -12.28
CA SER A 499 26.40 0.11 -11.36
C SER A 499 25.52 -0.08 -10.11
N ARG A 500 24.74 -1.17 -10.06
CA ARG A 500 23.92 -1.57 -8.91
C ARG A 500 24.55 -2.69 -8.08
N ASP A 501 25.60 -3.32 -8.58
CA ASP A 501 26.30 -4.41 -7.89
C ASP A 501 27.14 -3.81 -6.75
N ILE A 502 26.78 -4.11 -5.51
CA ILE A 502 27.42 -3.65 -4.28
C ILE A 502 28.60 -4.57 -3.95
N VAL A 503 29.80 -4.00 -3.80
CA VAL A 503 31.01 -4.77 -3.44
C VAL A 503 31.42 -4.61 -1.98
N ALA A 504 30.97 -3.54 -1.30
CA ALA A 504 31.27 -3.34 0.11
C ALA A 504 30.27 -2.43 0.81
N PHE A 505 30.11 -2.66 2.11
CA PHE A 505 29.37 -1.76 3.00
C PHE A 505 30.20 -1.40 4.23
N SER A 506 30.28 -0.09 4.51
CA SER A 506 31.02 0.48 5.63
C SER A 506 30.14 1.41 6.47
N PHE A 507 30.40 1.44 7.78
CA PHE A 507 29.66 2.22 8.76
C PHE A 507 30.59 2.83 9.82
N ARG A 508 30.30 4.07 10.22
CA ARG A 508 31.02 4.79 11.28
C ARG A 508 30.10 5.71 12.09
N ASP A 509 30.11 5.59 13.41
CA ASP A 509 29.44 6.55 14.32
C ASP A 509 30.35 7.77 14.58
N GLY A 510 29.91 8.95 14.16
CA GLY A 510 30.59 10.25 14.41
C GLY A 510 30.46 10.74 15.85
N GLY A 511 29.64 10.07 16.66
CA GLY A 511 29.52 10.26 18.10
C GLY A 511 28.55 11.37 18.50
N ASP A 512 28.13 11.32 19.76
CA ASP A 512 27.23 12.30 20.36
C ASP A 512 27.90 13.69 20.48
N THR A 513 27.22 14.74 20.02
CA THR A 513 27.69 16.13 20.12
C THR A 513 28.00 16.56 21.56
N SER A 514 27.27 16.04 22.54
CA SER A 514 27.51 16.29 23.96
C SER A 514 28.81 15.63 24.47
N ALA A 515 29.29 14.60 23.79
CA ALA A 515 30.56 13.92 24.04
C ALA A 515 31.71 14.43 23.15
N GLY A 516 31.47 15.48 22.34
CA GLY A 516 32.44 16.06 21.42
C GLY A 516 32.48 15.40 20.03
N GLY A 517 31.52 14.55 19.71
CA GLY A 517 31.26 14.07 18.34
C GLY A 517 30.57 15.12 17.47
N ASP A 518 30.30 14.76 16.23
CA ASP A 518 29.65 15.64 15.24
C ASP A 518 28.13 15.41 15.10
N GLY A 519 27.59 14.41 15.80
CA GLY A 519 26.17 14.09 15.78
C GLY A 519 25.70 13.39 14.51
N ARG A 520 26.59 12.75 13.75
CA ARG A 520 26.24 12.05 12.51
C ARG A 520 26.54 10.56 12.59
N LEU A 521 25.75 9.79 11.86
CA LEU A 521 26.11 8.43 11.45
C LEU A 521 26.55 8.50 9.99
N TYR A 522 27.62 7.78 9.66
CA TYR A 522 28.21 7.75 8.33
C TYR A 522 28.11 6.35 7.75
N PHE A 523 27.72 6.28 6.48
CA PHE A 523 27.67 5.05 5.70
C PHE A 523 28.42 5.24 4.39
N ARG A 524 28.94 4.15 3.87
CA ARG A 524 29.45 4.08 2.50
C ARG A 524 29.05 2.75 1.89
N ILE A 525 28.54 2.82 0.67
CA ILE A 525 28.27 1.67 -0.18
C ILE A 525 29.22 1.80 -1.37
N ASP A 526 30.06 0.79 -1.57
CA ASP A 526 30.93 0.68 -2.75
C ASP A 526 30.26 -0.26 -3.75
N PHE A 527 30.36 0.09 -5.02
CA PHE A 527 29.80 -0.63 -6.16
C PHE A 527 30.92 -1.18 -7.05
N LEU A 528 30.59 -2.11 -7.94
CA LEU A 528 31.56 -2.75 -8.83
C LEU A 528 32.16 -1.76 -9.84
N ASP A 529 31.32 -1.00 -10.53
CA ASP A 529 31.69 -0.02 -11.57
C ASP A 529 30.59 1.05 -11.76
N LEU A 530 30.28 1.79 -10.70
CA LEU A 530 29.28 2.86 -10.72
C LEU A 530 29.55 3.84 -11.88
N ALA A 531 28.74 3.77 -12.92
CA ALA A 531 28.86 4.62 -14.07
C ALA A 531 28.60 6.08 -13.67
N ALA A 532 29.25 7.01 -14.38
CA ALA A 532 29.00 8.42 -14.17
C ALA A 532 27.50 8.71 -14.37
N ASN A 533 26.89 9.30 -13.35
CA ASN A 533 25.47 9.64 -13.28
C ASN A 533 24.49 8.45 -13.25
N ALA A 534 24.94 7.22 -12.94
CA ALA A 534 24.03 6.08 -12.77
C ALA A 534 22.94 6.34 -11.72
N TRP A 535 23.23 7.14 -10.69
CA TRP A 535 22.24 7.57 -9.69
C TRP A 535 21.12 8.47 -10.26
N GLN A 536 21.17 8.88 -11.54
CA GLN A 536 20.09 9.64 -12.21
C GLN A 536 19.20 8.69 -13.01
N GLY A 537 18.57 7.71 -12.34
CA GLY A 537 17.60 6.82 -12.99
C GLY A 537 18.05 5.36 -13.21
N GLU A 538 19.26 4.96 -12.78
CA GLU A 538 19.72 3.56 -12.90
C GLU A 538 19.85 2.83 -11.55
N VAL A 539 20.14 3.54 -10.45
CA VAL A 539 20.32 2.95 -9.11
C VAL A 539 19.72 3.82 -8.01
N ASP A 540 18.87 3.21 -7.19
CA ASP A 540 18.53 3.69 -5.85
C ASP A 540 19.21 2.80 -4.81
N ALA A 541 19.69 3.39 -3.72
CA ALA A 541 20.35 2.67 -2.64
C ALA A 541 19.57 2.80 -1.32
N TYR A 542 19.36 1.66 -0.67
CA TYR A 542 18.63 1.55 0.59
C TYR A 542 19.51 0.97 1.68
N ILE A 543 19.40 1.52 2.89
CA ILE A 543 19.99 0.99 4.13
C ILE A 543 18.88 0.89 5.15
N LEU A 544 18.42 -0.33 5.42
CA LEU A 544 17.55 -0.63 6.56
C LEU A 544 18.40 -0.80 7.81
N ILE A 545 17.94 -0.21 8.90
CA ILE A 545 18.63 -0.15 10.18
C ILE A 545 17.68 -0.66 11.26
N ASP A 546 18.02 -1.82 11.82
CA ASP A 546 17.43 -2.31 13.06
C ASP A 546 18.26 -1.82 14.25
N THR A 547 17.58 -1.42 15.32
CA THR A 547 18.20 -0.79 16.49
C THR A 547 18.56 -1.77 17.61
N GLY A 548 18.42 -3.07 17.33
CA GLY A 548 19.01 -4.16 18.12
C GLY A 548 18.09 -5.34 18.39
N ASN A 549 16.95 -5.44 17.69
CA ASN A 549 16.07 -6.59 17.78
C ASN A 549 15.40 -6.86 16.42
N PRO A 550 16.02 -7.66 15.53
CA PRO A 550 15.57 -7.91 14.16
C PRO A 550 14.15 -8.48 14.01
N ALA A 551 13.50 -8.88 15.10
CA ALA A 551 12.11 -9.36 15.11
C ALA A 551 11.08 -8.24 15.37
N VAL A 552 11.51 -7.00 15.59
CA VAL A 552 10.68 -5.83 15.91
C VAL A 552 11.08 -4.69 14.99
N GLY A 553 10.09 -3.89 14.57
CA GLY A 553 10.25 -2.87 13.53
C GLY A 553 9.31 -3.12 12.35
N GLU A 554 9.47 -2.33 11.30
CA GLU A 554 8.77 -2.41 10.02
C GLU A 554 9.30 -3.58 9.17
N ALA A 555 8.41 -4.24 8.44
CA ALA A 555 8.77 -5.26 7.47
C ALA A 555 8.81 -4.69 6.04
N ALA A 556 7.80 -3.91 5.64
CA ALA A 556 7.73 -3.27 4.33
C ALA A 556 8.80 -2.21 4.15
N VAL A 557 9.18 -1.91 2.91
CA VAL A 557 10.17 -0.87 2.59
C VAL A 557 9.46 0.38 2.02
N PRO A 558 9.90 1.61 2.36
CA PRO A 558 9.26 2.84 1.86
C PRO A 558 9.42 3.05 0.35
N ASN A 559 8.56 3.90 -0.22
CA ASN A 559 8.49 4.24 -1.67
C ASN A 559 8.08 3.05 -2.53
N GLU A 560 7.20 2.20 -2.00
CA GLU A 560 6.55 1.13 -2.77
C GLU A 560 7.58 0.21 -3.47
N VAL A 561 8.72 -0.01 -2.80
CA VAL A 561 9.61 -1.10 -3.16
C VAL A 561 8.91 -2.38 -2.73
N ASP A 562 8.68 -3.29 -3.68
CA ASP A 562 7.82 -4.47 -3.55
C ASP A 562 8.40 -5.62 -2.68
N ILE A 563 9.04 -5.26 -1.56
CA ILE A 563 9.72 -6.17 -0.65
C ILE A 563 9.29 -5.98 0.80
N ALA A 564 9.29 -7.09 1.52
CA ALA A 564 9.31 -7.09 2.98
C ALA A 564 10.54 -7.85 3.48
N THR A 565 11.12 -7.36 4.58
CA THR A 565 12.30 -7.97 5.20
C THR A 565 11.97 -8.71 6.49
N ASP A 566 12.58 -9.88 6.67
CA ASP A 566 12.56 -10.60 7.95
C ASP A 566 13.39 -9.87 9.03
N MET A 567 14.39 -9.05 8.64
CA MET A 567 15.12 -8.16 9.54
C MET A 567 14.32 -6.86 9.68
N LYS A 568 13.32 -6.90 10.57
CA LYS A 568 12.45 -5.76 10.82
C LYS A 568 13.27 -4.53 11.23
N TRP A 569 12.92 -3.35 10.73
CA TRP A 569 13.75 -2.15 10.83
C TRP A 569 13.04 -0.99 11.55
N GLU A 570 13.80 -0.09 12.19
CA GLU A 570 13.24 1.15 12.76
C GLU A 570 13.71 2.43 12.06
N ALA A 571 14.72 2.32 11.19
CA ALA A 571 15.02 3.37 10.22
C ALA A 571 15.35 2.78 8.85
N ALA A 572 14.90 3.42 7.78
CA ALA A 572 15.29 3.13 6.41
C ALA A 572 15.88 4.39 5.78
N VAL A 573 17.10 4.31 5.27
CA VAL A 573 17.74 5.40 4.52
C VAL A 573 17.62 5.05 3.05
N ALA A 574 16.91 5.88 2.29
CA ALA A 574 16.79 5.75 0.85
C ALA A 574 17.51 6.91 0.16
N VAL A 575 18.34 6.58 -0.82
CA VAL A 575 19.17 7.54 -1.55
C VAL A 575 18.93 7.36 -3.04
N TYR A 576 18.43 8.43 -3.65
CA TYR A 576 18.06 8.44 -5.08
C TYR A 576 18.98 9.36 -5.90
N GLY A 577 19.88 10.11 -5.26
CA GLY A 577 20.74 11.04 -5.97
C GLY A 577 21.70 11.84 -5.08
N GLN A 578 22.35 12.84 -5.67
CA GLN A 578 23.26 13.74 -4.95
C GLN A 578 22.46 14.60 -3.98
N ASP A 579 22.71 14.45 -2.68
CA ASP A 579 21.95 15.11 -1.60
C ASP A 579 20.42 14.97 -1.76
N PHE A 580 19.97 13.89 -2.41
CA PHE A 580 18.58 13.59 -2.69
C PHE A 580 18.24 12.19 -2.19
N GLY A 581 17.21 12.12 -1.35
CA GLY A 581 16.93 10.95 -0.53
C GLY A 581 16.11 11.30 0.70
N SER A 582 15.73 10.27 1.43
CA SER A 582 14.93 10.37 2.65
C SER A 582 15.44 9.40 3.71
N VAL A 583 15.43 9.84 4.96
CA VAL A 583 15.52 8.94 6.12
C VAL A 583 14.11 8.74 6.66
N PHE A 584 13.61 7.53 6.52
CA PHE A 584 12.34 7.08 7.06
C PHE A 584 12.59 6.54 8.46
N ILE A 585 11.84 7.04 9.44
CA ILE A 585 12.00 6.63 10.84
C ILE A 585 10.68 6.10 11.37
N ASP A 586 10.65 4.87 11.86
CA ASP A 586 9.55 4.35 12.65
C ASP A 586 9.47 5.13 13.98
N THR A 587 8.43 5.96 14.08
CA THR A 587 8.14 6.73 15.30
C THR A 587 7.09 6.06 16.17
N GLN A 588 6.49 4.95 15.73
CA GLN A 588 5.35 4.28 16.33
C GLN A 588 5.50 2.76 16.52
N ARG A 589 6.71 2.23 16.72
CA ARG A 589 7.18 0.87 17.15
C ARG A 589 6.25 -0.24 17.67
N SER A 590 5.05 0.09 18.14
CA SER A 590 3.98 -0.86 18.40
C SER A 590 3.05 -1.11 17.20
N ASN A 591 3.22 -0.36 16.11
CA ASN A 591 2.37 -0.38 14.93
C ASN A 591 3.26 -0.44 13.71
N ASN A 592 3.60 -1.65 13.28
CA ASN A 592 4.58 -1.85 12.24
C ASN A 592 3.98 -2.75 11.15
N THR A 593 4.44 -2.55 9.93
CA THR A 593 4.13 -3.39 8.77
C THR A 593 4.56 -4.84 9.00
N GLU A 594 3.80 -5.75 8.41
CA GLU A 594 3.99 -7.20 8.46
C GLU A 594 4.29 -7.80 7.08
N ASN A 595 3.82 -7.18 5.99
CA ASN A 595 4.07 -7.60 4.61
C ASN A 595 4.33 -6.39 3.69
N LYS A 596 4.67 -6.67 2.42
CA LYS A 596 5.15 -5.66 1.45
C LYS A 596 4.07 -4.71 0.93
N TYR A 597 2.81 -5.15 0.94
CA TYR A 597 1.67 -4.38 0.41
C TYR A 597 1.33 -3.21 1.34
N GLN A 598 1.80 -3.25 2.59
CA GLN A 598 1.50 -2.20 3.54
C GLN A 598 2.46 -1.02 3.40
N ASN A 599 1.93 0.19 3.20
CA ASN A 599 2.74 1.40 3.15
C ASN A 599 3.21 1.84 4.56
N PRO A 600 4.52 1.79 4.87
CA PRO A 600 5.02 2.14 6.20
C PRO A 600 4.78 3.62 6.56
N ASN A 601 4.73 4.51 5.57
CA ASN A 601 4.68 5.97 5.76
C ASN A 601 3.28 6.51 6.08
N ALA A 602 2.24 5.89 5.54
CA ALA A 602 0.86 6.35 5.68
C ALA A 602 0.19 5.80 6.96
N SER A 603 0.32 4.49 7.19
CA SER A 603 -0.52 3.76 8.17
C SER A 603 0.24 3.24 9.39
N PHE A 604 1.58 3.18 9.33
CA PHE A 604 2.43 2.55 10.36
C PHE A 604 3.35 3.53 11.11
N GLY A 605 3.16 4.84 10.87
CA GLY A 605 3.80 5.86 11.69
C GLY A 605 5.30 6.04 11.41
N VAL A 606 5.76 5.56 10.25
CA VAL A 606 7.05 5.93 9.69
C VAL A 606 6.99 7.36 9.17
N GLN A 607 7.99 8.15 9.51
CA GLN A 607 8.08 9.53 9.08
C GLN A 607 9.33 9.76 8.25
N SER A 608 9.17 10.41 7.09
CA SER A 608 10.29 10.78 6.23
C SER A 608 11.01 12.04 6.74
N ARG A 609 12.33 12.08 6.49
CA ARG A 609 13.24 13.21 6.72
C ARG A 609 14.13 13.38 5.51
N GLY A 610 13.81 14.36 4.66
CA GLY A 610 14.55 14.64 3.44
C GLY A 610 16.02 15.02 3.66
N PHE A 611 16.81 14.81 2.63
CA PHE A 611 18.20 15.28 2.55
C PHE A 611 18.25 16.80 2.26
N GLY A 612 19.41 17.40 2.51
CA GLY A 612 19.61 18.84 2.31
C GLY A 612 19.25 19.71 3.52
N ALA A 613 19.40 21.03 3.40
CA ALA A 613 19.15 21.94 4.51
C ALA A 613 17.63 22.09 4.77
N PRO A 614 17.17 22.10 6.04
CA PRO A 614 17.95 22.27 7.28
C PRO A 614 18.39 20.97 7.98
N SER A 615 18.13 19.78 7.42
CA SER A 615 18.53 18.50 8.01
C SER A 615 20.06 18.34 7.99
N LEU A 616 20.59 17.39 8.77
CA LEU A 616 21.99 16.95 8.65
C LEU A 616 22.14 15.83 7.61
N ASN A 617 21.05 15.35 7.02
CA ASN A 617 21.04 14.18 6.12
C ASN A 617 21.60 14.57 4.75
N ARG A 618 22.59 13.82 4.28
CA ARG A 618 23.36 14.13 3.06
C ARG A 618 23.75 12.84 2.35
N ALA A 619 23.88 12.90 1.03
CA ALA A 619 24.47 11.85 0.23
C ALA A 619 25.35 12.42 -0.88
N ALA A 620 26.45 11.75 -1.15
CA ALA A 620 27.35 12.09 -2.23
C ALA A 620 27.69 10.83 -3.02
N TRP A 621 27.38 10.83 -4.32
CA TRP A 621 27.76 9.75 -5.25
C TRP A 621 29.07 10.10 -5.97
N SER A 622 29.89 9.10 -6.25
CA SER A 622 31.16 9.25 -6.95
C SER A 622 31.44 8.03 -7.83
N SER A 623 31.38 8.22 -9.15
CA SER A 623 31.84 7.23 -10.11
C SER A 623 33.37 7.12 -10.19
N THR A 624 34.13 8.05 -9.59
CA THR A 624 35.60 7.91 -9.50
C THR A 624 36.00 6.92 -8.41
N TYR A 625 35.21 6.84 -7.34
CA TYR A 625 35.43 5.92 -6.22
C TYR A 625 34.45 4.74 -6.24
N ASP A 626 33.62 4.65 -7.29
CA ASP A 626 32.56 3.69 -7.45
C ASP A 626 31.68 3.56 -6.20
N ALA A 627 31.28 4.68 -5.59
CA ALA A 627 30.67 4.64 -4.26
C ALA A 627 29.65 5.76 -4.02
N VAL A 628 28.79 5.54 -3.03
CA VAL A 628 27.99 6.58 -2.36
C VAL A 628 28.41 6.70 -0.91
N GLU A 629 28.64 7.93 -0.46
CA GLU A 629 28.79 8.27 0.96
C GLU A 629 27.52 8.94 1.47
N ILE A 630 27.04 8.49 2.62
CA ILE A 630 25.80 8.95 3.22
C ILE A 630 26.10 9.38 4.65
N SER A 631 25.46 10.46 5.09
CA SER A 631 25.34 10.69 6.52
C SER A 631 23.92 11.05 6.89
N ILE A 632 23.51 10.57 8.05
CA ILE A 632 22.22 10.91 8.64
C ILE A 632 22.42 11.53 10.02
N ASP A 633 21.43 12.28 10.48
CA ASP A 633 21.40 12.81 11.83
C ASP A 633 21.32 11.66 12.83
N ARG A 634 22.34 11.55 13.68
CA ARG A 634 22.39 10.55 14.75
C ARG A 634 21.18 10.67 15.68
N LYS A 635 20.63 11.88 15.80
CA LYS A 635 19.45 12.16 16.62
C LYS A 635 18.19 11.50 16.09
N ASP A 636 18.08 11.28 14.77
CA ASP A 636 16.92 10.62 14.19
C ASP A 636 16.77 9.20 14.76
N LEU A 637 17.89 8.47 14.93
CA LEU A 637 17.84 7.14 15.52
C LEU A 637 17.69 7.16 17.05
N VAL A 638 18.38 8.07 17.74
CA VAL A 638 18.38 8.12 19.22
C VAL A 638 17.05 8.58 19.79
N ASP A 639 16.48 9.66 19.23
CA ASP A 639 15.27 10.25 19.76
C ASP A 639 14.00 9.58 19.21
N ASN A 640 14.04 9.10 17.96
CA ASN A 640 12.84 8.67 17.26
C ASN A 640 12.84 7.15 16.99
N ALA A 641 13.91 6.57 16.45
CA ALA A 641 13.97 5.13 16.14
C ALA A 641 14.22 4.21 17.37
N GLY A 642 14.67 4.76 18.51
CA GLY A 642 14.79 3.98 19.77
C GLY A 642 16.14 3.42 20.07
N TRP A 643 17.11 3.76 19.25
CA TRP A 643 18.47 3.36 19.44
C TRP A 643 19.08 4.01 20.69
N LEU A 644 19.71 3.20 21.54
CA LEU A 644 20.33 3.68 22.78
C LEU A 644 21.72 4.30 22.57
N GLY A 645 22.12 4.53 21.32
CA GLY A 645 23.37 5.18 20.97
C GLY A 645 24.61 4.28 21.04
N ASN A 646 24.45 2.95 21.02
CA ASN A 646 25.56 2.00 20.90
C ASN A 646 25.66 1.46 19.46
N PRO A 647 26.70 1.82 18.69
CA PRO A 647 26.79 1.43 17.27
C PRO A 647 26.88 -0.09 17.06
N ASN A 648 27.34 -0.86 18.06
CA ASN A 648 27.42 -2.32 17.94
C ASN A 648 26.08 -3.04 18.16
N SER A 649 24.99 -2.30 18.39
CA SER A 649 23.64 -2.86 18.46
C SER A 649 22.82 -2.59 17.20
N LEU A 650 23.40 -1.92 16.21
CA LEU A 650 22.73 -1.71 14.94
C LEU A 650 22.95 -2.93 14.05
N ASN A 651 21.88 -3.40 13.46
CA ASN A 651 21.88 -4.41 12.42
C ASN A 651 21.50 -3.73 11.10
N PHE A 652 22.07 -4.21 10.00
CA PHE A 652 21.94 -3.55 8.70
C PHE A 652 21.52 -4.53 7.62
N GLN A 653 20.64 -4.06 6.75
CA GLN A 653 20.36 -4.68 5.47
C GLN A 653 20.44 -3.59 4.41
N VAL A 654 21.27 -3.80 3.40
CA VAL A 654 21.59 -2.79 2.39
C VAL A 654 21.31 -3.38 1.03
N PHE A 655 20.60 -2.67 0.17
CA PHE A 655 20.30 -3.18 -1.16
C PHE A 655 20.15 -2.05 -2.17
N THR A 656 20.24 -2.41 -3.44
CA THR A 656 19.93 -1.52 -4.56
C THR A 656 18.65 -1.96 -5.26
N THR A 657 17.94 -0.98 -5.79
CA THR A 657 16.84 -1.20 -6.73
C THR A 657 17.11 -0.44 -8.01
N LYS A 658 16.37 -0.78 -9.06
CA LYS A 658 16.19 0.18 -10.17
C LYS A 658 15.18 1.24 -9.70
N PRO A 659 15.25 2.49 -10.17
CA PRO A 659 14.19 3.47 -9.87
C PRO A 659 12.84 3.09 -10.49
N ASN A 660 11.75 3.57 -9.90
CA ASN A 660 10.36 3.40 -10.35
C ASN A 660 9.91 1.94 -10.37
N THR A 661 9.94 1.35 -9.18
CA THR A 661 9.60 -0.06 -8.90
C THR A 661 8.11 -0.28 -8.66
N THR A 662 7.29 0.75 -8.82
CA THR A 662 5.83 0.62 -8.78
C THR A 662 5.40 -0.26 -9.96
N GLY A 663 4.56 -1.27 -9.67
CA GLY A 663 4.39 -2.57 -10.36
C GLY A 663 4.03 -2.60 -11.86
N THR A 664 4.25 -1.51 -12.60
CA THR A 664 4.00 -1.38 -14.04
C THR A 664 5.13 -0.65 -14.78
N ASN A 665 6.14 -0.13 -14.06
CA ASN A 665 7.18 0.76 -14.59
C ASN A 665 8.50 0.05 -14.99
N THR A 666 9.45 0.80 -15.56
CA THR A 666 10.71 0.22 -16.06
C THR A 666 11.59 -0.41 -14.97
N GLY A 667 11.31 -0.11 -13.69
CA GLY A 667 11.94 -0.68 -12.51
C GLY A 667 11.37 -2.04 -12.11
N ASP A 668 10.07 -2.24 -12.33
CA ASP A 668 9.33 -3.45 -11.97
C ASP A 668 9.83 -4.68 -12.75
N ILE A 669 9.95 -5.79 -12.02
CA ILE A 669 10.15 -7.10 -12.59
C ILE A 669 8.96 -8.00 -12.25
N ALA A 670 7.79 -7.72 -12.83
CA ALA A 670 6.59 -8.58 -12.91
C ALA A 670 6.76 -10.00 -12.32
N GLY A 671 6.21 -10.19 -11.12
CA GLY A 671 6.22 -11.46 -10.38
C GLY A 671 7.53 -11.79 -9.65
N ARG A 672 8.45 -10.82 -9.54
CA ARG A 672 9.71 -10.90 -8.78
C ARG A 672 9.93 -9.57 -8.09
N ASN A 673 10.70 -9.60 -7.00
CA ASN A 673 11.02 -8.38 -6.28
C ASN A 673 12.03 -7.50 -7.02
N ASP A 674 12.04 -6.23 -6.62
CA ASP A 674 12.74 -5.16 -7.30
C ASP A 674 14.19 -4.93 -6.87
N ILE A 675 14.67 -5.77 -5.97
CA ILE A 675 16.08 -5.80 -5.57
C ILE A 675 16.94 -6.24 -6.74
N ARG A 676 18.08 -5.60 -6.88
CA ARG A 676 19.13 -6.00 -7.84
C ARG A 676 20.30 -6.63 -7.13
N ASP A 677 20.72 -6.04 -6.01
CA ASP A 677 21.78 -6.59 -5.18
C ASP A 677 21.60 -6.23 -3.69
N THR A 678 22.21 -7.01 -2.78
CA THR A 678 21.99 -6.88 -1.33
C THR A 678 23.17 -7.33 -0.45
N ILE A 679 23.24 -6.77 0.75
CA ILE A 679 24.12 -7.15 1.86
C ILE A 679 23.27 -7.32 3.13
N SER A 680 23.30 -8.52 3.71
CA SER A 680 22.71 -8.86 5.02
C SER A 680 23.81 -9.15 6.05
N ASP A 681 23.57 -8.82 7.32
CA ASP A 681 24.58 -8.89 8.38
C ASP A 681 24.79 -10.28 9.03
N ASP A 682 24.16 -11.33 8.51
CA ASP A 682 24.13 -12.68 9.11
C ASP A 682 24.98 -13.75 8.39
N TRP A 683 26.07 -13.32 7.75
CA TRP A 683 27.27 -14.11 7.33
C TRP A 683 27.35 -14.58 5.86
N LEU A 684 27.22 -13.63 4.94
CA LEU A 684 28.09 -13.36 3.79
C LEU A 684 27.32 -12.33 2.98
N ALA A 685 27.98 -11.33 2.42
CA ALA A 685 27.37 -10.58 1.34
C ALA A 685 26.93 -11.56 0.24
N SER A 686 25.74 -11.33 -0.28
CA SER A 686 24.87 -12.39 -0.70
C SER A 686 24.05 -11.87 -1.85
N ASP A 687 24.26 -12.46 -3.03
CA ASP A 687 23.53 -12.09 -4.23
C ASP A 687 22.02 -12.13 -3.96
N TYR A 688 21.28 -11.23 -4.62
CA TYR A 688 19.81 -11.21 -4.59
C TYR A 688 19.17 -12.62 -4.55
N GLY A 689 19.58 -13.53 -5.43
CA GLY A 689 18.98 -14.87 -5.55
C GLY A 689 19.19 -15.80 -4.34
N LYS A 690 20.14 -15.51 -3.44
CA LYS A 690 20.32 -16.26 -2.18
C LYS A 690 19.45 -15.70 -1.05
N ASP A 691 19.26 -14.38 -1.04
CA ASP A 691 18.47 -13.68 -0.03
C ASP A 691 16.99 -13.56 -0.40
N GLN A 692 16.58 -14.04 -1.57
CA GLN A 692 15.17 -14.08 -1.98
C GLN A 692 14.24 -14.76 -0.95
N ASP A 693 14.76 -15.75 -0.20
CA ASP A 693 14.01 -16.43 0.86
C ASP A 693 13.94 -15.62 2.18
N ASN A 694 14.82 -14.64 2.39
CA ASN A 694 14.91 -13.79 3.59
C ASN A 694 14.34 -12.37 3.35
N ILE A 695 14.36 -11.92 2.11
CA ILE A 695 13.77 -10.68 1.60
C ILE A 695 12.62 -11.10 0.68
N LYS A 696 11.52 -11.49 1.33
CA LYS A 696 10.47 -12.28 0.69
C LYS A 696 9.57 -11.41 -0.16
N LEU A 697 8.98 -12.05 -1.16
CA LEU A 697 7.78 -11.60 -1.87
C LEU A 697 6.48 -11.79 -1.06
N ASN A 698 6.58 -12.12 0.23
CA ASN A 698 5.54 -12.83 0.95
C ASN A 698 4.15 -12.16 0.86
N GLU A 699 3.21 -13.03 0.47
CA GLU A 699 1.75 -12.90 0.36
C GLU A 699 1.08 -11.95 1.35
#